data_AF-A0A2S8I9H1-F1
#
_entry.id   AF-A0A2S8I9H1-F1
#
_cell.length_a   1.000
_cell.length_b   1.000
_cell.length_c   1.000
_cell.angle_alpha   90.00
_cell.angle_beta   90.00
_cell.angle_gamma   90.00
#
_symmetry.space_group_name_H-M   'P 1'
#
loop_
_entity.id
_entity.type
_entity.pdbx_description
1 polymer ?
#
loop_
_entity_poly.entity_id
_entity_poly.type
_entity_poly.pdbx_seq_one_letter_code
_entity_poly.pdbx_strand_id
1 'polypeptide(L)'
;MKMNKTYKTVWNEAFQAWVVVSEITSSGRNREGNSVSLRQDRIGGLIFCIKPIVIAISMMVGNGLFLSTQVYATGEVDACANGGGSGFQGQQVFVPNGATGCNGTVNPNSGVVIRQYITGTGSEQAYLTVGQVDPVTTGWNVGPNGAPVSAGGMVRLGGISGIFLDNATSLTGHQINNLAPGVAPTDAVNVSQLTSLSTSINTNGIMYFHANSTLPDSTATGTDSVAIGPGAIASINSSVALGAGATTTAAVPVSSATVGGMTFSGFAGAAPVGVVSVGAPGSERQIQNVAAGQISATSTDAVNGSQLFTVASGLASLSTSTSTGISSLSTSIGSLSTGVTSLSTSTSTAISSLSTSTSTTIGSLSTSASTGISSMSTSITNLSTTLITLSTSINNGGIGGGTICTSGCVAIGPESSATGENSTAVGDGSLASGKNSKADGNKATASGDNSTAIGQASTASGLNSTAEGQGAKATGKNSKANGQAALAAGDNSTAIGQAATAVQTNDTALGQGALAKGPAATALGAQASATAPNAVALGAGSIATEANTVSVGSAGNERRITNVAPGINPTDAVNMSQLGALQSQTSDIARKAYSGIAGVAALAMIPEVDQGKTLAVGVGWGHYQGYSAGAIGISARITQNLKLKGGVSTSGSGGTTMGAGISYQW
;
A
#
# COMPACT_ATOMS: atom_id res chain seq x y z
N MET A 1 -39.29 3.89 -3.90
CA MET A 1 -40.19 5.06 -3.94
C MET A 1 -39.66 6.16 -3.03
N LYS A 2 -39.43 7.37 -3.57
CA LYS A 2 -39.45 8.66 -2.86
C LYS A 2 -39.41 9.74 -3.95
N MET A 3 -40.53 10.42 -4.20
CA MET A 3 -40.59 11.50 -5.18
C MET A 3 -40.03 12.77 -4.55
N ASN A 4 -38.95 13.32 -5.11
CA ASN A 4 -38.42 14.61 -4.70
C ASN A 4 -39.17 15.70 -5.49
N LYS A 5 -40.04 16.49 -4.84
CA LYS A 5 -40.80 17.55 -5.51
C LYS A 5 -39.92 18.78 -5.70
N THR A 6 -39.48 19.02 -6.93
CA THR A 6 -38.74 20.23 -7.33
C THR A 6 -39.70 21.42 -7.38
N TYR A 7 -39.48 22.42 -6.54
CA TYR A 7 -40.17 23.70 -6.62
C TYR A 7 -39.42 24.65 -7.57
N LYS A 8 -40.16 25.46 -8.34
CA LYS A 8 -39.60 26.49 -9.22
C LYS A 8 -40.34 27.80 -8.97
N THR A 9 -39.60 28.85 -8.60
CA THR A 9 -40.13 30.21 -8.47
C THR A 9 -40.18 30.89 -9.83
N VAL A 10 -41.24 31.65 -10.07
CA VAL A 10 -41.38 32.50 -11.27
C VAL A 10 -41.80 33.90 -10.83
N TRP A 11 -41.21 34.92 -11.45
CA TRP A 11 -41.54 36.32 -11.21
C TRP A 11 -42.89 36.66 -11.84
N ASN A 12 -43.79 37.30 -11.09
CA ASN A 12 -45.10 37.71 -11.59
C ASN A 12 -45.20 39.24 -11.61
N GLU A 13 -45.10 39.82 -12.81
CA GLU A 13 -45.07 41.27 -13.03
C GLU A 13 -46.36 41.98 -12.58
N ALA A 14 -47.51 41.29 -12.64
CA ALA A 14 -48.80 41.82 -12.23
C ALA A 14 -48.96 41.93 -10.69
N PHE A 15 -48.10 41.26 -9.92
CA PHE A 15 -48.12 41.28 -8.45
C PHE A 15 -46.78 41.72 -7.81
N GLN A 16 -45.77 42.05 -8.62
CA GLN A 16 -44.42 42.46 -8.18
C GLN A 16 -43.79 41.50 -7.15
N ALA A 17 -44.02 40.20 -7.33
CA ALA A 17 -43.63 39.17 -6.38
C ALA A 17 -43.22 37.85 -7.07
N TRP A 18 -42.38 37.08 -6.38
CA TRP A 18 -42.09 35.69 -6.73
C TRP A 18 -43.21 34.79 -6.22
N VAL A 19 -43.84 34.04 -7.12
CA VAL A 19 -44.94 33.10 -6.77
C VAL A 19 -44.43 31.66 -6.85
N VAL A 20 -44.82 30.85 -5.86
CA VAL A 20 -44.58 29.40 -5.83
C VAL A 20 -45.89 28.70 -6.20
N VAL A 21 -45.86 27.84 -7.22
CA VAL A 21 -47.01 27.06 -7.68
C VAL A 21 -46.79 25.58 -7.36
N SER A 22 -47.81 24.91 -6.85
CA SER A 22 -47.81 23.47 -6.57
C SER A 22 -48.92 22.76 -7.35
N GLU A 23 -48.59 21.64 -7.99
CA GLU A 23 -49.56 20.86 -8.75
C GLU A 23 -50.60 20.18 -7.82
N ILE A 24 -51.85 20.22 -8.26
CA ILE A 24 -53.03 19.74 -7.53
C ILE A 24 -53.33 18.28 -7.91
N THR A 25 -53.83 17.49 -6.97
CA THR A 25 -54.51 16.22 -7.25
C THR A 25 -55.67 16.05 -6.27
N SER A 26 -56.83 15.61 -6.74
CA SER A 26 -58.12 15.72 -6.02
C SER A 26 -58.70 14.37 -5.59
N SER A 27 -59.29 14.31 -4.38
CA SER A 27 -60.20 13.24 -3.94
C SER A 27 -60.95 13.64 -2.66
N GLY A 28 -62.11 13.03 -2.42
CA GLY A 28 -62.83 13.04 -1.14
C GLY A 28 -63.98 14.06 -1.02
N ARG A 29 -65.20 13.56 -0.73
CA ARG A 29 -66.39 14.36 -0.39
C ARG A 29 -66.84 14.04 1.03
N ASN A 30 -67.33 15.03 1.78
CA ASN A 30 -68.72 15.08 2.28
C ASN A 30 -68.97 16.22 3.28
N ARG A 31 -70.11 16.93 3.09
CA ARG A 31 -70.97 17.62 4.09
C ARG A 31 -70.31 18.69 4.98
N GLU A 32 -70.98 19.73 5.45
CA GLU A 32 -72.24 20.44 5.13
C GLU A 32 -71.89 21.92 5.48
N GLY A 33 -72.39 22.99 4.85
CA GLY A 33 -73.73 23.21 4.36
C GLY A 33 -74.23 24.54 4.92
N ASN A 34 -73.86 25.67 4.30
CA ASN A 34 -74.77 26.81 4.21
C ASN A 34 -74.40 27.79 3.10
N SER A 35 -75.42 28.38 2.50
CA SER A 35 -75.31 29.35 1.40
C SER A 35 -75.51 30.76 1.93
N VAL A 36 -74.82 31.75 1.34
CA VAL A 36 -75.46 32.94 0.75
C VAL A 36 -74.45 33.63 -0.17
N SER A 37 -74.95 34.16 -1.29
CA SER A 37 -74.16 34.87 -2.30
C SER A 37 -74.42 36.37 -2.18
N LEU A 38 -73.38 37.19 -2.26
CA LEU A 38 -73.51 38.59 -2.64
C LEU A 38 -72.50 38.94 -3.73
N ARG A 39 -73.04 39.35 -4.87
CA ARG A 39 -72.30 40.00 -5.96
C ARG A 39 -72.17 41.50 -5.66
N GLN A 40 -70.98 42.03 -5.93
CA GLN A 40 -70.76 43.10 -6.91
C GLN A 40 -71.89 44.14 -7.07
N ASP A 41 -71.64 45.40 -6.69
CA ASP A 41 -71.25 46.44 -7.66
C ASP A 41 -70.70 47.72 -6.99
N ARG A 42 -70.34 48.75 -7.77
CA ARG A 42 -69.48 49.87 -7.35
C ARG A 42 -70.10 51.25 -7.68
N ILE A 43 -69.75 52.26 -6.87
CA ILE A 43 -69.93 53.73 -7.09
C ILE A 43 -71.37 54.26 -6.87
N GLY A 44 -71.50 55.45 -6.25
CA GLY A 44 -72.77 56.20 -6.22
C GLY A 44 -73.07 57.10 -5.00
N GLY A 45 -72.10 57.50 -4.17
CA GLY A 45 -72.38 58.24 -2.93
C GLY A 45 -72.57 59.75 -3.10
N LEU A 46 -73.72 60.28 -2.67
CA LEU A 46 -73.97 61.71 -2.42
C LEU A 46 -75.05 61.90 -1.33
N ILE A 47 -75.07 63.09 -0.72
CA ILE A 47 -76.05 63.60 0.27
C ILE A 47 -75.90 63.04 1.70
N PHE A 48 -75.33 63.88 2.58
CA PHE A 48 -75.33 63.74 4.04
C PHE A 48 -76.35 64.69 4.69
N CYS A 49 -77.10 64.20 5.69
CA CYS A 49 -77.96 64.95 6.65
C CYS A 49 -78.32 63.92 7.76
N ILE A 50 -78.48 64.14 9.08
CA ILE A 50 -78.89 65.23 10.01
C ILE A 50 -78.23 64.89 11.38
N LYS A 51 -77.88 65.76 12.36
CA LYS A 51 -77.56 67.20 12.55
C LYS A 51 -76.84 67.35 13.93
N PRO A 52 -76.05 68.41 14.19
CA PRO A 52 -75.42 68.67 15.50
C PRO A 52 -76.19 69.68 16.38
N ILE A 53 -75.76 69.84 17.64
CA ILE A 53 -75.98 70.91 18.65
C ILE A 53 -74.94 70.64 19.77
N VAL A 54 -74.20 71.58 20.39
CA VAL A 54 -74.49 72.87 21.08
C VAL A 54 -73.48 73.93 20.57
N ILE A 55 -73.83 75.12 20.08
CA ILE A 55 -74.48 76.33 20.66
C ILE A 55 -73.59 77.18 21.60
N ALA A 56 -72.92 78.18 21.01
CA ALA A 56 -72.85 79.60 21.42
C ALA A 56 -72.52 80.38 20.11
N ILE A 57 -72.90 81.64 19.85
CA ILE A 57 -73.00 82.86 20.67
C ILE A 57 -74.24 83.69 20.23
N SER A 58 -74.74 84.56 21.10
CA SER A 58 -75.94 85.40 20.92
C SER A 58 -75.78 86.62 19.99
N MET A 59 -76.85 87.02 19.28
CA MET A 59 -77.34 88.42 19.21
C MET A 59 -78.74 88.51 18.56
N MET A 60 -79.47 89.61 18.77
CA MET A 60 -80.90 89.75 18.44
C MET A 60 -81.30 91.20 18.09
N VAL A 61 -82.09 91.37 17.03
CA VAL A 61 -82.83 92.60 16.59
C VAL A 61 -84.10 92.05 15.88
N GLY A 62 -85.37 92.40 16.19
CA GLY A 62 -86.06 93.69 16.03
C GLY A 62 -86.79 93.74 14.66
N ASN A 63 -88.05 94.17 14.44
CA ASN A 63 -89.07 94.83 15.30
C ASN A 63 -90.52 94.64 14.75
N GLY A 64 -91.55 94.66 15.62
CA GLY A 64 -92.93 95.19 15.36
C GLY A 64 -93.93 94.41 14.46
N LEU A 65 -95.21 94.84 14.26
CA LEU A 65 -96.14 95.66 15.08
C LEU A 65 -97.58 95.73 14.44
N PHE A 66 -98.68 95.58 15.22
CA PHE A 66 -100.14 95.76 14.89
C PHE A 66 -100.73 94.89 13.73
N LEU A 67 -102.05 94.58 13.58
CA LEU A 67 -103.34 95.14 14.04
C LEU A 67 -104.40 94.06 14.44
N SER A 68 -105.44 94.50 15.20
CA SER A 68 -106.91 94.24 15.11
C SER A 68 -107.47 93.03 14.31
N THR A 69 -108.55 92.31 14.68
CA THR A 69 -109.82 92.76 15.33
C THR A 69 -110.59 91.63 16.08
N GLN A 70 -111.62 92.02 16.85
CA GLN A 70 -112.58 91.27 17.71
C GLN A 70 -113.29 90.04 17.08
N VAL A 71 -113.78 88.98 17.78
CA VAL A 71 -114.39 88.71 19.13
C VAL A 71 -115.94 88.54 19.09
N TYR A 72 -116.49 87.74 20.02
CA TYR A 72 -117.80 87.04 20.00
C TYR A 72 -119.01 87.85 20.55
N ALA A 73 -120.19 87.22 20.63
CA ALA A 73 -121.51 87.87 20.79
C ALA A 73 -122.30 87.53 22.10
N THR A 74 -123.52 88.08 22.18
CA THR A 74 -124.71 87.79 23.05
C THR A 74 -124.74 88.22 24.54
N GLY A 75 -125.58 89.24 24.83
CA GLY A 75 -126.86 89.07 25.55
C GLY A 75 -126.92 89.24 27.09
N GLU A 76 -127.84 90.09 27.57
CA GLU A 76 -128.27 90.25 28.98
C GLU A 76 -129.77 90.65 29.05
N VAL A 77 -130.45 90.57 30.21
CA VAL A 77 -131.93 90.65 30.36
C VAL A 77 -132.39 91.49 31.59
N ASP A 78 -133.59 92.07 31.47
CA ASP A 78 -134.33 93.04 32.33
C ASP A 78 -134.43 92.82 33.86
N ALA A 79 -134.89 93.87 34.57
CA ALA A 79 -135.26 93.84 36.00
C ALA A 79 -136.57 94.59 36.36
N CYS A 80 -137.43 93.89 37.14
CA CYS A 80 -138.45 94.39 38.10
C CYS A 80 -139.74 95.12 37.62
N ALA A 81 -140.81 95.03 38.45
CA ALA A 81 -142.20 95.38 38.08
C ALA A 81 -143.14 95.65 39.29
N ASN A 82 -144.45 95.87 38.99
CA ASN A 82 -145.64 96.16 39.84
C ASN A 82 -146.01 97.66 39.99
N GLY A 83 -147.30 98.06 39.96
CA GLY A 83 -148.51 97.29 39.63
C GLY A 83 -149.82 98.09 39.84
N GLY A 84 -150.53 98.42 38.74
CA GLY A 84 -151.77 99.23 38.74
C GLY A 84 -151.52 100.75 38.65
N GLY A 85 -152.53 101.61 38.38
CA GLY A 85 -153.92 101.36 38.00
C GLY A 85 -154.94 102.17 38.85
N SER A 86 -156.00 102.79 38.31
CA SER A 86 -156.38 103.01 36.89
C SER A 86 -157.49 104.08 36.79
N GLY A 87 -157.46 104.95 35.77
CA GLY A 87 -158.48 105.99 35.50
C GLY A 87 -158.26 106.66 34.13
N PHE A 88 -159.24 107.44 33.64
CA PHE A 88 -159.20 108.07 32.31
C PHE A 88 -158.57 109.48 32.32
N GLN A 89 -157.88 109.83 31.22
CA GLN A 89 -157.61 111.20 30.75
C GLN A 89 -156.90 112.15 31.74
N GLY A 90 -155.57 112.08 31.80
CA GLY A 90 -154.67 112.93 32.59
C GLY A 90 -153.24 112.36 32.52
N GLN A 91 -152.13 113.09 32.60
CA GLN A 91 -151.76 114.24 33.44
C GLN A 91 -151.31 113.86 34.87
N GLN A 92 -150.07 113.37 34.97
CA GLN A 92 -149.24 113.22 36.19
C GLN A 92 -149.71 112.20 37.28
N VAL A 93 -148.81 112.01 38.26
CA VAL A 93 -149.04 111.46 39.63
C VAL A 93 -149.28 109.93 39.75
N PHE A 94 -149.10 109.26 40.91
CA PHE A 94 -147.92 109.10 41.80
C PHE A 94 -148.21 108.02 42.89
N VAL A 95 -147.16 107.63 43.61
CA VAL A 95 -147.03 106.77 44.81
C VAL A 95 -148.13 106.93 45.90
N PRO A 96 -148.50 105.83 46.59
CA PRO A 96 -148.36 105.75 48.06
C PRO A 96 -147.79 104.38 48.54
N ASN A 97 -147.17 104.21 49.70
CA ASN A 97 -146.68 105.12 50.76
C ASN A 97 -145.47 104.41 51.42
N GLY A 98 -144.41 105.06 51.91
CA GLY A 98 -144.33 106.05 52.99
C GLY A 98 -143.40 105.46 54.07
N ALA A 99 -142.68 106.17 54.93
CA ALA A 99 -142.55 107.59 55.29
C ALA A 99 -141.14 107.75 55.95
N THR A 100 -140.48 108.88 56.24
CA THR A 100 -140.57 110.35 56.03
C THR A 100 -139.19 110.89 56.47
N GLY A 101 -138.60 111.98 56.00
CA GLY A 101 -139.07 113.07 55.13
C GLY A 101 -138.82 114.43 55.79
N CYS A 102 -138.07 115.33 55.15
CA CYS A 102 -138.05 116.80 55.37
C CYS A 102 -137.14 117.50 54.34
N ASN A 103 -137.57 118.67 53.86
CA ASN A 103 -136.93 119.73 53.04
C ASN A 103 -135.48 119.54 52.52
N GLY A 104 -135.13 119.82 51.25
CA GLY A 104 -135.91 120.31 50.09
C GLY A 104 -135.53 121.73 49.60
N THR A 105 -135.35 121.89 48.27
CA THR A 105 -135.23 123.16 47.49
C THR A 105 -134.09 124.14 47.88
N VAL A 106 -133.43 124.88 46.98
CA VAL A 106 -133.91 125.46 45.71
C VAL A 106 -132.81 125.52 44.61
N ASN A 107 -133.26 125.62 43.35
CA ASN A 107 -132.61 126.24 42.19
C ASN A 107 -132.31 127.76 42.43
N PRO A 108 -131.37 128.48 41.75
CA PRO A 108 -130.36 128.11 40.74
C PRO A 108 -128.90 128.48 41.13
N ASN A 109 -127.97 128.37 40.16
CA ASN A 109 -126.62 128.98 40.08
C ASN A 109 -125.47 128.44 40.95
N SER A 110 -124.27 128.45 40.34
CA SER A 110 -122.93 128.57 40.94
C SER A 110 -122.36 127.46 41.84
N GLY A 111 -121.06 127.20 41.66
CA GLY A 111 -120.17 126.61 42.67
C GLY A 111 -119.95 125.10 42.55
N VAL A 112 -118.75 124.50 42.68
CA VAL A 112 -117.48 124.81 43.40
C VAL A 112 -117.42 124.28 44.84
N VAL A 113 -116.79 123.09 44.99
CA VAL A 113 -115.93 122.67 46.13
C VAL A 113 -116.72 122.42 47.45
N ILE A 114 -116.39 121.44 48.30
CA ILE A 114 -115.35 121.40 49.36
C ILE A 114 -115.11 119.90 49.69
N ARG A 115 -113.92 119.30 49.75
CA ARG A 115 -112.58 119.62 50.34
C ARG A 115 -112.49 119.57 51.88
N GLN A 116 -112.29 118.37 52.45
CA GLN A 116 -111.51 118.18 53.68
C GLN A 116 -110.74 116.85 53.58
N TYR A 117 -109.39 116.72 53.66
CA TYR A 117 -108.26 117.40 54.36
C TYR A 117 -108.11 117.09 55.86
N ILE A 118 -106.83 116.90 56.25
CA ILE A 118 -106.23 116.97 57.62
C ILE A 118 -106.56 115.78 58.54
N THR A 119 -105.64 115.14 59.28
CA THR A 119 -104.15 115.01 59.33
C THR A 119 -103.86 113.59 59.92
N GLY A 120 -102.65 113.01 60.09
CA GLY A 120 -101.44 113.51 60.77
C GLY A 120 -101.68 113.79 62.27
N THR A 121 -100.80 113.49 63.22
CA THR A 121 -99.44 112.88 63.19
C THR A 121 -99.05 112.44 64.60
N GLY A 122 -98.21 111.40 64.75
CA GLY A 122 -97.68 110.91 66.03
C GLY A 122 -97.91 109.40 66.19
N SER A 123 -97.00 108.54 65.72
CA SER A 123 -95.78 108.12 66.44
C SER A 123 -96.01 107.25 67.69
N GLU A 124 -97.12 106.51 67.74
CA GLU A 124 -97.35 105.47 68.75
C GLU A 124 -98.16 104.28 68.18
N GLN A 125 -98.73 103.43 69.03
CA GLN A 125 -99.27 102.10 68.69
C GLN A 125 -100.52 102.13 67.79
N ALA A 126 -100.66 101.09 66.95
CA ALA A 126 -101.93 100.71 66.33
C ALA A 126 -102.07 99.18 66.23
N TYR A 127 -102.74 98.57 67.21
CA TYR A 127 -103.56 97.37 67.01
C TYR A 127 -104.90 97.80 66.34
N LEU A 128 -105.84 96.85 66.19
CA LEU A 128 -107.18 97.01 65.58
C LEU A 128 -107.12 97.08 64.02
N THR A 129 -107.90 96.35 63.20
CA THR A 129 -109.31 95.86 63.31
C THR A 129 -110.29 97.04 63.29
N VAL A 130 -111.44 97.06 62.59
CA VAL A 130 -112.23 96.08 61.80
C VAL A 130 -112.26 96.57 60.31
N GLY A 131 -113.03 96.07 59.32
CA GLY A 131 -114.23 95.23 59.28
C GLY A 131 -114.85 95.21 57.88
N GLN A 132 -116.14 94.88 57.79
CA GLN A 132 -116.87 94.57 56.55
C GLN A 132 -117.12 95.76 55.62
N VAL A 133 -117.14 95.48 54.29
CA VAL A 133 -118.04 96.04 53.23
C VAL A 133 -117.93 97.57 52.99
N ASP A 134 -117.82 98.10 51.77
CA ASP A 134 -118.32 97.65 50.44
C ASP A 134 -117.21 97.71 49.34
N PRO A 135 -117.43 97.81 47.99
CA PRO A 135 -116.43 97.33 47.01
C PRO A 135 -115.73 98.47 46.22
N VAL A 136 -115.10 98.10 45.09
CA VAL A 136 -114.50 98.96 44.03
C VAL A 136 -113.01 99.30 44.19
N THR A 137 -112.17 98.39 43.65
CA THR A 137 -110.85 98.61 43.00
C THR A 137 -109.76 99.40 43.78
N THR A 138 -108.58 98.85 44.06
CA THR A 138 -107.59 98.26 43.13
C THR A 138 -106.53 97.47 43.92
N GLY A 139 -105.83 96.45 43.41
CA GLY A 139 -106.00 95.73 42.15
C GLY A 139 -105.10 94.46 42.11
N TRP A 140 -105.58 93.38 41.49
CA TRP A 140 -104.83 92.15 41.19
C TRP A 140 -104.91 91.91 39.69
N ASN A 141 -103.79 91.52 39.04
CA ASN A 141 -103.82 91.11 37.64
C ASN A 141 -103.95 89.59 37.51
N VAL A 142 -105.18 89.14 37.28
CA VAL A 142 -105.54 87.77 36.91
C VAL A 142 -105.60 87.67 35.38
N GLY A 143 -105.57 86.45 34.83
CA GLY A 143 -105.83 86.23 33.39
C GLY A 143 -107.29 86.55 33.00
N PRO A 144 -107.62 86.63 31.69
CA PRO A 144 -108.90 87.17 31.19
C PRO A 144 -110.20 86.46 31.61
N ASN A 145 -110.15 85.38 32.39
CA ASN A 145 -111.30 84.60 32.87
C ASN A 145 -111.18 84.20 34.37
N GLY A 146 -110.48 85.00 35.19
CA GLY A 146 -110.60 84.96 36.66
C GLY A 146 -110.03 83.72 37.40
N ALA A 147 -109.69 82.63 36.71
CA ALA A 147 -109.06 81.47 37.32
C ALA A 147 -107.59 81.77 37.74
N PRO A 148 -107.13 81.27 38.89
CA PRO A 148 -105.74 81.45 39.33
C PRO A 148 -104.78 80.71 38.39
N VAL A 149 -103.69 81.37 37.99
CA VAL A 149 -102.57 80.69 37.33
C VAL A 149 -101.96 79.67 38.30
N SER A 150 -101.86 78.42 37.87
CA SER A 150 -101.38 77.31 38.69
C SER A 150 -99.89 77.46 39.05
N ALA A 151 -99.51 76.87 40.19
CA ALA A 151 -98.12 76.83 40.65
C ALA A 151 -97.23 76.19 39.55
N GLY A 152 -96.23 76.94 39.09
CA GLY A 152 -95.45 76.63 37.89
C GLY A 152 -95.38 77.76 36.86
N GLY A 153 -96.18 78.83 37.02
CA GLY A 153 -96.08 80.03 36.17
C GLY A 153 -94.70 80.68 36.21
N MET A 154 -94.00 80.72 35.06
CA MET A 154 -92.71 81.39 34.92
C MET A 154 -92.83 82.91 35.11
N VAL A 155 -92.14 83.47 36.11
CA VAL A 155 -91.98 84.92 36.25
C VAL A 155 -90.96 85.42 35.23
N ARG A 156 -91.40 85.61 33.98
CA ARG A 156 -90.57 86.12 32.88
C ARG A 156 -90.30 87.61 33.06
N LEU A 157 -89.22 87.96 33.75
CA LEU A 157 -88.63 89.31 33.79
C LEU A 157 -87.93 89.61 32.43
N GLY A 158 -88.73 89.65 31.37
CA GLY A 158 -88.27 89.70 29.98
C GLY A 158 -87.93 91.12 29.51
N GLY A 159 -86.70 91.55 29.77
CA GLY A 159 -86.11 92.77 29.19
C GLY A 159 -84.72 92.48 28.60
N ILE A 160 -84.36 93.17 27.52
CA ILE A 160 -83.10 92.95 26.77
C ILE A 160 -81.81 93.32 27.53
N SER A 161 -81.93 93.85 28.76
CA SER A 161 -80.82 94.29 29.60
C SER A 161 -80.54 93.36 30.79
N GLY A 162 -81.35 92.33 31.02
CA GLY A 162 -81.28 91.52 32.25
C GLY A 162 -81.74 92.26 33.51
N ILE A 163 -81.64 91.60 34.66
CA ILE A 163 -81.99 92.18 35.96
C ILE A 163 -80.77 92.90 36.54
N PHE A 164 -80.71 94.22 36.38
CA PHE A 164 -79.82 95.04 37.18
C PHE A 164 -80.39 95.17 38.60
N LEU A 165 -79.73 94.53 39.57
CA LEU A 165 -79.88 94.86 40.98
C LEU A 165 -79.04 96.10 41.23
N ASP A 166 -79.67 97.26 41.39
CA ASP A 166 -78.97 98.54 41.35
C ASP A 166 -77.90 98.67 42.45
N ASN A 167 -76.75 99.16 42.01
CA ASN A 167 -75.44 99.12 42.67
C ASN A 167 -75.40 99.88 44.01
N ALA A 168 -75.62 99.20 45.14
CA ALA A 168 -75.37 99.78 46.47
C ALA A 168 -75.11 98.82 47.68
N THR A 169 -74.70 97.55 47.55
CA THR A 169 -74.00 96.80 48.62
C THR A 169 -73.40 95.45 48.15
N SER A 170 -72.45 94.89 48.90
CA SER A 170 -71.75 93.64 48.54
C SER A 170 -72.63 92.38 48.65
N LEU A 171 -72.68 91.59 47.57
CA LEU A 171 -73.37 90.29 47.51
C LEU A 171 -72.68 89.16 48.32
N THR A 172 -71.56 89.41 48.99
CA THR A 172 -70.92 88.44 49.89
C THR A 172 -71.92 87.94 50.94
N GLY A 173 -72.10 86.62 51.03
CA GLY A 173 -73.02 85.97 51.95
C GLY A 173 -74.51 86.02 51.57
N HIS A 174 -74.89 86.67 50.47
CA HIS A 174 -76.29 86.75 50.04
C HIS A 174 -76.70 85.45 49.33
N GLN A 175 -77.70 84.76 49.87
CA GLN A 175 -78.24 83.52 49.30
C GLN A 175 -79.49 83.79 48.46
N ILE A 176 -79.49 83.37 47.19
CA ILE A 176 -80.70 83.36 46.35
C ILE A 176 -81.52 82.10 46.72
N ASN A 177 -82.29 82.22 47.79
CA ASN A 177 -83.12 81.13 48.29
C ASN A 177 -84.26 80.80 47.31
N ASN A 178 -84.64 79.52 47.26
CA ASN A 178 -85.64 78.97 46.34
C ASN A 178 -85.33 79.17 44.84
N LEU A 179 -84.06 79.39 44.47
CA LEU A 179 -83.61 79.39 43.07
C LEU A 179 -83.87 78.02 42.42
N ALA A 180 -84.81 77.98 41.48
CA ALA A 180 -85.07 76.82 40.64
C ALA A 180 -83.85 76.50 39.75
N PRO A 181 -83.69 75.25 39.27
CA PRO A 181 -82.60 74.90 38.35
C PRO A 181 -82.62 75.75 37.08
N GLY A 182 -81.49 76.36 36.73
CA GLY A 182 -81.34 77.12 35.48
C GLY A 182 -81.44 76.22 34.24
N VAL A 183 -82.06 76.72 33.17
CA VAL A 183 -82.40 75.96 31.95
C VAL A 183 -81.74 76.56 30.69
N ALA A 184 -81.61 77.88 30.61
CA ALA A 184 -80.91 78.58 29.54
C ALA A 184 -79.43 78.83 29.89
N PRO A 185 -78.53 79.02 28.89
CA PRO A 185 -77.10 79.28 29.14
C PRO A 185 -76.76 80.56 29.94
N THR A 186 -77.74 81.42 30.18
CA THR A 186 -77.63 82.66 30.95
C THR A 186 -78.25 82.58 32.35
N ASP A 187 -78.86 81.44 32.71
CA ASP A 187 -79.54 81.29 33.99
C ASP A 187 -78.55 81.02 35.13
N ALA A 188 -78.89 81.46 36.35
CA ALA A 188 -78.09 81.17 37.53
C ALA A 188 -78.19 79.68 37.91
N VAL A 189 -77.04 79.03 38.09
CA VAL A 189 -76.95 77.62 38.49
C VAL A 189 -77.13 77.50 40.00
N ASN A 190 -78.03 76.63 40.45
CA ASN A 190 -78.28 76.42 41.88
C ASN A 190 -77.39 75.30 42.49
N VAL A 191 -77.44 75.15 43.82
CA VAL A 191 -76.61 74.17 44.54
C VAL A 191 -76.95 72.73 44.14
N SER A 192 -78.21 72.38 43.86
CA SER A 192 -78.54 71.00 43.47
C SER A 192 -78.03 70.65 42.07
N GLN A 193 -77.96 71.61 41.15
CA GLN A 193 -77.26 71.44 39.86
C GLN A 193 -75.75 71.27 40.06
N LEU A 194 -75.11 72.06 40.94
CA LEU A 194 -73.68 71.93 41.24
C LEU A 194 -73.35 70.60 41.93
N THR A 195 -74.17 70.14 42.88
CA THR A 195 -74.01 68.82 43.51
C THR A 195 -74.28 67.69 42.52
N SER A 196 -75.25 67.83 41.61
CA SER A 196 -75.48 66.84 40.55
C SER A 196 -74.31 66.75 39.56
N LEU A 197 -73.72 67.91 39.21
CA LEU A 197 -72.51 67.98 38.39
C LEU A 197 -71.31 67.33 39.11
N SER A 198 -71.08 67.66 40.39
CA SER A 198 -70.01 67.07 41.20
C SER A 198 -70.15 65.56 41.34
N THR A 199 -71.35 65.07 41.65
CA THR A 199 -71.64 63.62 41.67
C THR A 199 -71.40 63.00 40.29
N SER A 200 -71.88 63.61 39.21
CA SER A 200 -71.66 63.10 37.84
C SER A 200 -70.18 63.06 37.45
N ILE A 201 -69.38 64.05 37.85
CA ILE A 201 -67.92 64.05 37.63
C ILE A 201 -67.29 62.84 38.35
N ASN A 202 -67.71 62.54 39.58
CA ASN A 202 -67.16 61.44 40.37
C ASN A 202 -67.68 60.05 39.95
N THR A 203 -68.91 59.92 39.42
CA THR A 203 -69.49 58.62 39.04
C THR A 203 -69.35 58.28 37.56
N ASN A 204 -69.37 59.29 36.68
CA ASN A 204 -69.35 59.11 35.22
C ASN A 204 -68.01 59.56 34.61
N GLY A 205 -67.18 60.28 35.38
CA GLY A 205 -65.95 60.87 34.92
C GLY A 205 -66.15 62.16 34.12
N ILE A 206 -65.07 62.62 33.50
CA ILE A 206 -65.04 63.69 32.51
C ILE A 206 -64.47 63.16 31.19
N MET A 207 -64.56 63.94 30.13
CA MET A 207 -64.02 63.58 28.81
C MET A 207 -62.53 63.15 28.93
N TYR A 208 -62.22 61.95 28.44
CA TYR A 208 -60.95 61.23 28.56
C TYR A 208 -60.56 60.66 29.94
N PHE A 209 -61.26 60.98 31.03
CA PHE A 209 -60.98 60.46 32.37
C PHE A 209 -62.23 59.84 32.99
N HIS A 210 -62.37 58.52 32.82
CA HIS A 210 -63.46 57.73 33.39
C HIS A 210 -62.93 56.73 34.42
N ALA A 211 -63.44 56.82 35.65
CA ALA A 211 -63.20 55.84 36.70
C ALA A 211 -64.46 54.99 36.90
N ASN A 212 -64.29 53.68 37.07
CA ASN A 212 -65.36 52.76 37.44
C ASN A 212 -64.89 51.94 38.65
N SER A 213 -65.21 52.41 39.86
CA SER A 213 -64.87 51.73 41.10
C SER A 213 -65.73 52.15 42.28
N THR A 214 -65.75 51.31 43.31
CA THR A 214 -66.35 51.54 44.63
C THR A 214 -65.32 51.47 45.77
N LEU A 215 -64.04 51.32 45.41
CA LEU A 215 -62.91 51.24 46.33
C LEU A 215 -62.39 52.64 46.73
N PRO A 216 -61.52 52.76 47.75
CA PRO A 216 -60.97 54.05 48.19
C PRO A 216 -60.29 54.85 47.07
N ASP A 217 -60.21 56.17 47.26
CA ASP A 217 -59.56 57.08 46.31
C ASP A 217 -58.05 56.82 46.18
N SER A 218 -57.49 57.35 45.10
CA SER A 218 -56.06 57.48 44.86
C SER A 218 -55.39 58.43 45.85
N THR A 219 -54.10 58.23 46.14
CA THR A 219 -53.32 59.08 47.04
C THR A 219 -51.95 59.41 46.44
N ALA A 220 -51.74 60.68 46.13
CA ALA A 220 -50.45 61.24 45.71
C ALA A 220 -49.85 62.01 46.90
N THR A 221 -48.87 61.40 47.58
CA THR A 221 -48.25 61.95 48.81
C THR A 221 -46.76 62.26 48.65
N GLY A 222 -46.12 61.77 47.58
CA GLY A 222 -44.81 62.26 47.14
C GLY A 222 -44.93 63.64 46.50
N THR A 223 -43.90 64.48 46.62
CA THR A 223 -43.81 65.77 45.91
C THR A 223 -43.81 65.52 44.40
N ASP A 224 -44.63 66.27 43.65
CA ASP A 224 -44.80 66.14 42.19
C ASP A 224 -45.17 64.72 41.72
N SER A 225 -45.84 63.94 42.58
CA SER A 225 -46.32 62.58 42.28
C SER A 225 -47.74 62.55 41.72
N VAL A 226 -48.11 61.45 41.04
CA VAL A 226 -49.43 61.28 40.43
C VAL A 226 -49.97 59.87 40.73
N ALA A 227 -51.17 59.77 41.29
CA ALA A 227 -51.86 58.50 41.50
C ALA A 227 -53.11 58.43 40.61
N ILE A 228 -53.30 57.32 39.90
CA ILE A 228 -54.38 57.12 38.92
C ILE A 228 -55.03 55.76 39.17
N GLY A 229 -56.24 55.78 39.73
CA GLY A 229 -57.06 54.60 40.00
C GLY A 229 -57.24 54.32 41.49
N PRO A 230 -58.25 53.48 41.83
CA PRO A 230 -58.69 53.29 43.21
C PRO A 230 -57.60 52.65 44.08
N GLY A 231 -57.35 53.23 45.26
CA GLY A 231 -56.33 52.78 46.19
C GLY A 231 -54.91 52.81 45.63
N ALA A 232 -54.65 53.53 44.53
CA ALA A 232 -53.30 53.76 44.04
C ALA A 232 -52.55 54.70 44.98
N ILE A 233 -51.29 54.38 45.32
CA ILE A 233 -50.47 55.13 46.27
C ILE A 233 -49.16 55.54 45.60
N ALA A 234 -49.06 56.82 45.25
CA ALA A 234 -47.84 57.47 44.77
C ALA A 234 -47.17 58.20 45.95
N SER A 235 -46.42 57.44 46.74
CA SER A 235 -45.73 57.91 47.97
C SER A 235 -44.30 58.40 47.75
N ILE A 236 -43.79 58.26 46.52
CA ILE A 236 -42.43 58.63 46.13
C ILE A 236 -42.48 59.88 45.25
N ASN A 237 -41.53 60.80 45.43
CA ASN A 237 -41.47 62.02 44.64
C ASN A 237 -41.34 61.72 43.13
N SER A 238 -41.88 62.61 42.30
CA SER A 238 -41.79 62.57 40.83
C SER A 238 -42.19 61.22 40.21
N SER A 239 -43.06 60.47 40.88
CA SER A 239 -43.41 59.08 40.55
C SER A 239 -44.91 58.92 40.30
N VAL A 240 -45.27 57.89 39.52
CA VAL A 240 -46.64 57.61 39.09
C VAL A 240 -47.10 56.24 39.59
N ALA A 241 -48.25 56.17 40.25
CA ALA A 241 -48.97 54.93 40.54
C ALA A 241 -50.17 54.80 39.58
N LEU A 242 -50.16 53.77 38.72
CA LEU A 242 -51.13 53.60 37.64
C LEU A 242 -51.89 52.26 37.75
N GLY A 243 -53.19 52.35 38.03
CA GLY A 243 -54.10 51.22 38.15
C GLY A 243 -54.47 50.90 39.61
N ALA A 244 -55.54 50.12 39.78
CA ALA A 244 -56.10 49.80 41.09
C ALA A 244 -55.04 49.19 42.04
N GLY A 245 -54.90 49.73 43.25
CA GLY A 245 -53.94 49.26 44.25
C GLY A 245 -52.47 49.35 43.83
N ALA A 246 -52.12 50.12 42.79
CA ALA A 246 -50.71 50.28 42.39
C ALA A 246 -49.93 51.10 43.43
N THR A 247 -48.71 50.68 43.76
CA THR A 247 -47.86 51.33 44.78
C THR A 247 -46.49 51.68 44.22
N THR A 248 -46.01 52.91 44.42
CA THR A 248 -44.64 53.30 44.11
C THR A 248 -43.68 52.90 45.23
N THR A 249 -42.49 52.40 44.87
CA THR A 249 -41.35 52.21 45.78
C THR A 249 -40.17 53.06 45.32
N ALA A 250 -39.18 53.28 46.21
CA ALA A 250 -38.05 54.15 45.90
C ALA A 250 -37.28 53.66 44.66
N ALA A 251 -36.96 54.59 43.74
CA ALA A 251 -36.25 54.27 42.52
C ALA A 251 -34.82 53.80 42.83
N VAL A 252 -34.43 52.64 42.30
CA VAL A 252 -33.11 52.02 42.57
C VAL A 252 -32.14 52.34 41.44
N PRO A 253 -31.00 53.02 41.71
CA PRO A 253 -29.95 53.22 40.71
C PRO A 253 -29.28 51.91 40.29
N VAL A 254 -29.18 51.66 38.98
CA VAL A 254 -28.54 50.45 38.41
C VAL A 254 -27.65 50.85 37.23
N SER A 255 -26.35 50.98 37.50
CA SER A 255 -25.32 51.31 36.49
C SER A 255 -24.69 50.09 35.81
N SER A 256 -24.87 48.90 36.40
CA SER A 256 -24.32 47.64 35.93
C SER A 256 -25.07 46.42 36.49
N ALA A 257 -24.98 45.27 35.82
CA ALA A 257 -25.42 43.98 36.32
C ALA A 257 -24.44 42.87 35.91
N THR A 258 -24.26 41.86 36.77
CA THR A 258 -23.37 40.72 36.50
C THR A 258 -24.17 39.45 36.24
N VAL A 259 -23.95 38.80 35.09
CA VAL A 259 -24.63 37.56 34.70
C VAL A 259 -23.57 36.53 34.31
N GLY A 260 -23.59 35.36 34.96
CA GLY A 260 -22.63 34.29 34.68
C GLY A 260 -21.16 34.65 34.90
N GLY A 261 -20.88 35.66 35.74
CA GLY A 261 -19.53 36.21 35.96
C GLY A 261 -19.11 37.32 35.00
N MET A 262 -19.89 37.62 33.95
CA MET A 262 -19.67 38.77 33.08
C MET A 262 -20.43 39.99 33.60
N THR A 263 -19.74 41.11 33.82
CA THR A 263 -20.35 42.37 34.24
C THR A 263 -20.66 43.25 33.03
N PHE A 264 -21.94 43.51 32.83
CA PHE A 264 -22.46 44.48 31.87
C PHE A 264 -22.59 45.83 32.60
N SER A 265 -22.04 46.90 32.03
CA SER A 265 -21.95 48.21 32.68
C SER A 265 -22.18 49.35 31.68
N GLY A 266 -22.51 50.54 32.19
CA GLY A 266 -22.79 51.71 31.35
C GLY A 266 -24.23 51.76 30.85
N PHE A 267 -25.19 51.25 31.64
CA PHE A 267 -26.60 51.34 31.30
C PHE A 267 -27.08 52.80 31.27
N ALA A 268 -27.87 53.15 30.26
CA ALA A 268 -28.57 54.43 30.21
C ALA A 268 -29.64 54.52 31.31
N GLY A 269 -29.94 55.73 31.79
CA GLY A 269 -30.94 55.93 32.85
C GLY A 269 -30.54 55.41 34.24
N ALA A 270 -29.26 55.08 34.46
CA ALA A 270 -28.74 54.45 35.69
C ALA A 270 -29.05 55.17 37.01
N ALA A 271 -29.47 56.44 36.99
CA ALA A 271 -29.93 57.21 38.14
C ALA A 271 -31.37 57.74 37.87
N PRO A 272 -32.41 56.90 38.06
CA PRO A 272 -33.80 57.28 37.84
C PRO A 272 -34.30 58.30 38.89
N VAL A 273 -35.06 59.31 38.45
CA VAL A 273 -35.61 60.38 39.31
C VAL A 273 -36.90 60.00 40.04
N GLY A 274 -37.51 58.88 39.65
CA GLY A 274 -38.80 58.38 40.14
C GLY A 274 -39.16 57.07 39.44
N VAL A 275 -40.34 56.52 39.71
CA VAL A 275 -40.84 55.28 39.09
C VAL A 275 -42.24 55.44 38.52
N VAL A 276 -42.56 54.69 37.47
CA VAL A 276 -43.94 54.43 37.03
C VAL A 276 -44.30 53.01 37.44
N SER A 277 -45.15 52.86 38.47
CA SER A 277 -45.60 51.57 38.97
C SER A 277 -47.00 51.25 38.45
N VAL A 278 -47.16 50.07 37.84
CA VAL A 278 -48.46 49.58 37.31
C VAL A 278 -49.17 48.58 38.23
N GLY A 279 -48.66 48.37 39.45
CA GLY A 279 -49.16 47.36 40.38
C GLY A 279 -48.49 47.42 41.75
N ALA A 280 -48.58 46.32 42.48
CA ALA A 280 -47.94 46.12 43.79
C ALA A 280 -47.33 44.71 43.85
N PRO A 281 -46.42 44.42 44.80
CA PRO A 281 -45.84 43.08 44.95
C PRO A 281 -46.92 42.01 45.17
N GLY A 282 -46.90 40.94 44.37
CA GLY A 282 -47.96 39.91 44.34
C GLY A 282 -49.26 40.36 43.65
N SER A 283 -49.23 41.48 42.93
CA SER A 283 -50.32 42.03 42.12
C SER A 283 -49.75 42.80 40.91
N GLU A 284 -48.74 42.21 40.28
CA GLU A 284 -48.09 42.68 39.07
C GLU A 284 -49.04 42.63 37.87
N ARG A 285 -48.76 43.45 36.83
CA ARG A 285 -49.60 43.53 35.62
C ARG A 285 -48.76 43.39 34.36
N GLN A 286 -49.30 42.68 33.37
CA GLN A 286 -48.72 42.64 32.02
C GLN A 286 -48.92 43.99 31.33
N ILE A 287 -47.84 44.60 30.87
CA ILE A 287 -47.90 45.74 29.94
C ILE A 287 -48.01 45.17 28.53
N GLN A 288 -49.18 45.33 27.91
CA GLN A 288 -49.49 44.78 26.59
C GLN A 288 -49.34 45.84 25.48
N ASN A 289 -49.19 45.41 24.23
CA ASN A 289 -49.01 46.26 23.05
C ASN A 289 -47.78 47.18 23.09
N VAL A 290 -46.76 46.84 23.90
CA VAL A 290 -45.47 47.52 23.91
C VAL A 290 -44.75 47.27 22.57
N ALA A 291 -44.52 48.35 21.81
CA ALA A 291 -43.71 48.31 20.60
C ALA A 291 -42.27 47.86 20.90
N ALA A 292 -41.49 47.52 19.87
CA ALA A 292 -40.09 47.17 20.08
C ALA A 292 -39.29 48.44 20.49
N GLY A 293 -38.78 48.48 21.72
CA GLY A 293 -37.93 49.58 22.20
C GLY A 293 -36.59 49.63 21.47
N GLN A 294 -35.94 50.79 21.39
CA GLN A 294 -34.65 50.90 20.71
C GLN A 294 -33.57 50.09 21.43
N ILE A 295 -32.75 49.36 20.67
CA ILE A 295 -31.59 48.62 21.21
C ILE A 295 -30.33 49.43 20.88
N SER A 296 -29.94 50.32 21.80
CA SER A 296 -28.74 51.15 21.71
C SER A 296 -28.16 51.44 23.10
N ALA A 297 -26.89 51.86 23.17
CA ALA A 297 -26.21 52.15 24.43
C ALA A 297 -26.80 53.33 25.22
N THR A 298 -27.63 54.16 24.58
CA THR A 298 -28.30 55.33 25.20
C THR A 298 -29.81 55.12 25.40
N SER A 299 -30.35 53.95 25.04
CA SER A 299 -31.79 53.68 25.12
C SER A 299 -32.27 53.46 26.55
N THR A 300 -33.40 54.09 26.87
CA THR A 300 -34.18 53.84 28.10
C THR A 300 -35.57 53.29 27.79
N ASP A 301 -35.77 52.75 26.58
CA ASP A 301 -37.06 52.20 26.13
C ASP A 301 -37.36 50.84 26.79
N ALA A 302 -38.65 50.54 26.99
CA ALA A 302 -39.07 49.22 27.44
C ALA A 302 -38.85 48.16 26.34
N VAL A 303 -38.07 47.12 26.63
CA VAL A 303 -37.84 45.99 25.73
C VAL A 303 -39.02 45.01 25.80
N ASN A 304 -39.56 44.61 24.64
CA ASN A 304 -40.71 43.72 24.57
C ASN A 304 -40.32 42.23 24.39
N GLY A 305 -41.31 41.35 24.48
CA GLY A 305 -41.11 39.89 24.44
C GLY A 305 -40.52 39.35 23.13
N SER A 306 -40.80 39.96 21.97
CA SER A 306 -40.27 39.47 20.68
C SER A 306 -38.80 39.81 20.49
N GLN A 307 -38.33 40.92 21.06
CA GLN A 307 -36.91 41.28 21.10
C GLN A 307 -36.13 40.28 21.96
N LEU A 308 -36.61 39.99 23.17
CA LEU A 308 -35.99 38.98 24.05
C LEU A 308 -36.01 37.58 23.42
N PHE A 309 -37.11 37.19 22.77
CA PHE A 309 -37.20 35.92 22.04
C PHE A 309 -36.21 35.83 20.87
N THR A 310 -35.94 36.93 20.17
CA THR A 310 -34.93 36.98 19.10
C THR A 310 -33.52 36.73 19.64
N VAL A 311 -33.18 37.31 20.80
CA VAL A 311 -31.91 37.05 21.48
C VAL A 311 -31.82 35.59 21.96
N ALA A 312 -32.89 35.06 22.58
CA ALA A 312 -32.92 33.69 23.09
C ALA A 312 -32.81 32.63 21.98
N SER A 313 -33.49 32.83 20.84
CA SER A 313 -33.41 31.94 19.67
C SER A 313 -32.07 32.05 18.94
N GLY A 314 -31.45 33.23 18.88
CA GLY A 314 -30.07 33.41 18.44
C GLY A 314 -29.08 32.64 19.31
N LEU A 315 -29.21 32.73 20.65
CA LEU A 315 -28.37 32.00 21.60
C LEU A 315 -28.55 30.48 21.49
N ALA A 316 -29.77 29.99 21.34
CA ALA A 316 -30.04 28.56 21.10
C ALA A 316 -29.43 28.07 19.77
N SER A 317 -29.47 28.90 18.72
CA SER A 317 -28.86 28.60 17.41
C SER A 317 -27.33 28.57 17.49
N LEU A 318 -26.72 29.49 18.24
CA LEU A 318 -25.28 29.49 18.53
C LEU A 318 -24.88 28.24 19.31
N SER A 319 -25.57 27.93 20.42
CA SER A 319 -25.33 26.73 21.22
C SER A 319 -25.41 25.44 20.40
N THR A 320 -26.40 25.35 19.49
CA THR A 320 -26.54 24.23 18.56
C THR A 320 -25.36 24.16 17.58
N SER A 321 -24.96 25.28 17.01
CA SER A 321 -23.85 25.37 16.03
C SER A 321 -22.49 25.07 16.66
N THR A 322 -22.26 25.51 17.89
CA THR A 322 -21.05 25.17 18.67
C THR A 322 -21.05 23.67 19.01
N SER A 323 -22.19 23.10 19.42
CA SER A 323 -22.31 21.67 19.72
C SER A 323 -22.05 20.77 18.49
N THR A 324 -22.62 21.10 17.33
CA THR A 324 -22.36 20.36 16.08
C THR A 324 -20.94 20.55 15.56
N GLY A 325 -20.36 21.75 15.70
CA GLY A 325 -18.95 22.01 15.41
C GLY A 325 -18.00 21.17 16.26
N ILE A 326 -18.21 21.13 17.58
CA ILE A 326 -17.45 20.28 18.52
C ILE A 326 -17.63 18.80 18.18
N SER A 327 -18.84 18.36 17.83
CA SER A 327 -19.13 16.97 17.43
C SER A 327 -18.46 16.57 16.11
N SER A 328 -18.32 17.51 15.16
CA SER A 328 -17.61 17.31 13.90
C SER A 328 -16.09 17.27 14.10
N LEU A 329 -15.58 18.08 15.03
CA LEU A 329 -14.18 18.07 15.43
C LEU A 329 -13.81 16.79 16.19
N SER A 330 -14.65 16.32 17.12
CA SER A 330 -14.37 15.10 17.89
C SER A 330 -14.40 13.83 17.00
N THR A 331 -15.31 13.76 16.03
CA THR A 331 -15.33 12.67 15.03
C THR A 331 -14.14 12.74 14.05
N SER A 332 -13.69 13.94 13.70
CA SER A 332 -12.47 14.13 12.90
C SER A 332 -11.20 13.73 13.69
N ILE A 333 -11.12 14.08 14.98
CA ILE A 333 -10.05 13.65 15.88
C ILE A 333 -10.07 12.12 16.08
N GLY A 334 -11.24 11.50 16.21
CA GLY A 334 -11.39 10.04 16.26
C GLY A 334 -10.98 9.34 14.96
N SER A 335 -11.25 9.95 13.80
CA SER A 335 -10.78 9.45 12.50
C SER A 335 -9.26 9.57 12.36
N LEU A 336 -8.68 10.67 12.87
CA LEU A 336 -7.23 10.86 12.88
C LEU A 336 -6.53 9.89 13.85
N SER A 337 -7.07 9.67 15.06
CA SER A 337 -6.47 8.77 16.04
C SER A 337 -6.53 7.30 15.60
N THR A 338 -7.65 6.86 14.99
CA THR A 338 -7.75 5.53 14.38
C THR A 338 -6.83 5.39 13.15
N GLY A 339 -6.67 6.44 12.33
CA GLY A 339 -5.68 6.48 11.26
C GLY A 339 -4.23 6.35 11.76
N VAL A 340 -3.85 7.11 12.78
CA VAL A 340 -2.52 7.05 13.42
C VAL A 340 -2.28 5.69 14.08
N THR A 341 -3.28 5.12 14.74
CA THR A 341 -3.21 3.76 15.32
C THR A 341 -2.99 2.72 14.23
N SER A 342 -3.75 2.79 13.13
CA SER A 342 -3.65 1.87 12.00
C SER A 342 -2.28 1.96 11.30
N LEU A 343 -1.76 3.18 11.12
CA LEU A 343 -0.42 3.41 10.58
C LEU A 343 0.65 2.85 11.54
N SER A 344 0.56 3.14 12.83
CA SER A 344 1.47 2.63 13.87
C SER A 344 1.50 1.10 13.87
N THR A 345 0.34 0.43 13.87
CA THR A 345 0.22 -1.03 13.79
C THR A 345 0.78 -1.59 12.48
N SER A 346 0.55 -0.92 11.35
CA SER A 346 1.09 -1.34 10.05
C SER A 346 2.61 -1.23 10.02
N THR A 347 3.16 -0.13 10.52
CA THR A 347 4.61 0.09 10.64
C THR A 347 5.26 -0.88 11.62
N SER A 348 4.68 -1.12 12.80
CA SER A 348 5.21 -2.07 13.77
C SER A 348 5.17 -3.51 13.24
N THR A 349 4.12 -3.88 12.50
CA THR A 349 4.00 -5.19 11.84
C THR A 349 5.04 -5.32 10.73
N ALA A 350 5.20 -4.32 9.87
CA ALA A 350 6.21 -4.31 8.82
C ALA A 350 7.65 -4.40 9.36
N ILE A 351 7.97 -3.66 10.44
CA ILE A 351 9.26 -3.74 11.13
C ILE A 351 9.44 -5.14 11.75
N SER A 352 8.41 -5.71 12.37
CA SER A 352 8.47 -7.06 12.97
C SER A 352 8.69 -8.14 11.91
N SER A 353 7.97 -8.08 10.79
CA SER A 353 8.16 -8.97 9.64
C SER A 353 9.54 -8.82 9.01
N LEU A 354 10.02 -7.59 8.82
CA LEU A 354 11.37 -7.34 8.29
C LEU A 354 12.44 -7.87 9.25
N SER A 355 12.33 -7.60 10.56
CA SER A 355 13.24 -8.13 11.58
C SER A 355 13.23 -9.66 11.63
N THR A 356 12.08 -10.29 11.41
CA THR A 356 11.93 -11.76 11.36
C THR A 356 12.58 -12.32 10.09
N SER A 357 12.34 -11.73 8.92
CA SER A 357 12.97 -12.13 7.66
C SER A 357 14.48 -11.91 7.67
N THR A 358 14.97 -10.81 8.24
CA THR A 358 16.40 -10.52 8.38
C THR A 358 17.07 -11.48 9.36
N SER A 359 16.49 -11.72 10.54
CA SER A 359 17.06 -12.66 11.53
C SER A 359 17.07 -14.11 11.04
N THR A 360 16.01 -14.56 10.36
CA THR A 360 15.97 -15.91 9.75
C THR A 360 16.97 -16.02 8.59
N THR A 361 17.09 -15.01 7.72
CA THR A 361 18.10 -14.99 6.64
C THR A 361 19.52 -15.05 7.19
N ILE A 362 19.84 -14.24 8.21
CA ILE A 362 21.15 -14.23 8.88
C ILE A 362 21.41 -15.57 9.58
N GLY A 363 20.40 -16.15 10.25
CA GLY A 363 20.49 -17.47 10.89
C GLY A 363 20.76 -18.60 9.88
N SER A 364 20.05 -18.62 8.75
CA SER A 364 20.27 -19.57 7.67
C SER A 364 21.65 -19.41 7.03
N LEU A 365 22.10 -18.18 6.78
CA LEU A 365 23.43 -17.91 6.24
C LEU A 365 24.54 -18.31 7.23
N SER A 366 24.40 -17.99 8.52
CA SER A 366 25.32 -18.38 9.59
C SER A 366 25.42 -19.91 9.74
N THR A 367 24.29 -20.61 9.66
CA THR A 367 24.23 -22.08 9.68
C THR A 367 24.90 -22.68 8.44
N SER A 368 24.66 -22.11 7.26
CA SER A 368 25.27 -22.56 6.00
C SER A 368 26.78 -22.31 5.96
N ALA A 369 27.23 -21.16 6.47
CA ALA A 369 28.65 -20.81 6.58
C ALA A 369 29.37 -21.71 7.60
N SER A 370 28.82 -21.91 8.78
CA SER A 370 29.43 -22.75 9.83
C SER A 370 29.51 -24.23 9.43
N THR A 371 28.48 -24.78 8.78
CA THR A 371 28.51 -26.15 8.24
C THR A 371 29.49 -26.29 7.07
N GLY A 372 29.55 -25.31 6.16
CA GLY A 372 30.56 -25.26 5.09
C GLY A 372 31.99 -25.19 5.63
N ILE A 373 32.26 -24.31 6.58
CA ILE A 373 33.58 -24.17 7.24
C ILE A 373 33.96 -25.45 7.99
N SER A 374 33.02 -26.09 8.69
CA SER A 374 33.27 -27.36 9.40
C SER A 374 33.61 -28.49 8.44
N SER A 375 32.92 -28.56 7.30
CA SER A 375 33.18 -29.54 6.24
C SER A 375 34.56 -29.30 5.56
N MET A 376 34.90 -28.03 5.32
CA MET A 376 36.21 -27.61 4.82
C MET A 376 37.33 -27.98 5.81
N SER A 377 37.16 -27.66 7.09
CA SER A 377 38.10 -27.98 8.18
C SER A 377 38.36 -29.49 8.25
N THR A 378 37.30 -30.30 8.24
CA THR A 378 37.40 -31.77 8.23
C THR A 378 38.17 -32.28 7.01
N SER A 379 37.91 -31.71 5.82
CA SER A 379 38.60 -32.07 4.58
C SER A 379 40.09 -31.69 4.62
N ILE A 380 40.43 -30.53 5.16
CA ILE A 380 41.81 -30.06 5.37
C ILE A 380 42.53 -30.95 6.39
N THR A 381 41.88 -31.35 7.48
CA THR A 381 42.43 -32.29 8.47
C THR A 381 42.74 -33.64 7.83
N ASN A 382 41.83 -34.19 7.04
CA ASN A 382 42.02 -35.48 6.34
C ASN A 382 43.14 -35.41 5.30
N LEU A 383 43.26 -34.29 4.57
CA LEU A 383 44.37 -34.08 3.63
C LEU A 383 45.70 -33.94 4.38
N SER A 384 45.71 -33.24 5.53
CA SER A 384 46.88 -33.07 6.38
C SER A 384 47.37 -34.39 6.96
N THR A 385 46.49 -35.23 7.54
CA THR A 385 46.88 -36.54 8.07
C THR A 385 47.36 -37.50 6.97
N THR A 386 46.74 -37.46 5.79
CA THR A 386 47.19 -38.23 4.62
C THR A 386 48.58 -37.79 4.16
N LEU A 387 48.82 -36.47 4.04
CA LEU A 387 50.12 -35.92 3.62
C LEU A 387 51.21 -36.17 4.66
N ILE A 388 50.90 -36.07 5.96
CA ILE A 388 51.82 -36.44 7.05
C ILE A 388 52.20 -37.92 6.91
N THR A 389 51.22 -38.83 6.80
CA THR A 389 51.44 -40.28 6.66
C THR A 389 52.31 -40.61 5.44
N LEU A 390 52.06 -39.95 4.30
CA LEU A 390 52.89 -40.08 3.10
C LEU A 390 54.32 -39.56 3.34
N SER A 391 54.48 -38.39 3.94
CA SER A 391 55.80 -37.81 4.23
C SER A 391 56.62 -38.66 5.21
N THR A 392 56.01 -39.23 6.26
CA THR A 392 56.70 -40.16 7.17
C THR A 392 57.08 -41.46 6.48
N SER A 393 56.27 -41.93 5.53
CA SER A 393 56.55 -43.14 4.72
C SER A 393 57.68 -42.94 3.71
N ILE A 394 58.00 -41.68 3.36
CA ILE A 394 59.11 -41.31 2.48
C ILE A 394 60.37 -40.98 3.29
N ASN A 395 60.24 -40.24 4.40
CA ASN A 395 61.38 -39.67 5.13
C ASN A 395 62.07 -40.66 6.08
N ASN A 396 61.35 -41.62 6.68
CA ASN A 396 61.94 -42.58 7.63
C ASN A 396 62.59 -43.81 6.97
N GLY A 397 62.71 -43.84 5.64
CA GLY A 397 63.38 -44.91 4.92
C GLY A 397 63.08 -44.87 3.42
N GLY A 398 64.09 -45.12 2.58
CA GLY A 398 63.94 -45.13 1.12
C GLY A 398 63.20 -46.39 0.66
N ILE A 399 61.88 -46.41 0.82
CA ILE A 399 61.01 -47.57 0.61
C ILE A 399 61.52 -48.81 1.40
N GLY A 400 62.09 -48.57 2.58
CA GLY A 400 62.72 -49.56 3.45
C GLY A 400 63.61 -48.92 4.52
N GLY A 401 63.83 -49.60 5.64
CA GLY A 401 64.67 -49.09 6.73
C GLY A 401 66.17 -49.32 6.47
N GLY A 402 67.03 -48.42 6.95
CA GLY A 402 68.50 -48.57 6.87
C GLY A 402 69.13 -48.20 5.51
N THR A 403 68.36 -47.57 4.62
CA THR A 403 68.81 -47.10 3.31
C THR A 403 69.94 -46.06 3.39
N ILE A 404 70.95 -46.17 2.51
CA ILE A 404 72.07 -45.22 2.37
C ILE A 404 72.10 -44.67 0.93
N CYS A 405 72.09 -43.35 0.79
CA CYS A 405 72.44 -42.63 -0.45
C CYS A 405 73.26 -41.38 -0.10
N THR A 406 74.35 -41.16 -0.84
CA THR A 406 75.35 -40.10 -0.59
C THR A 406 75.19 -38.87 -1.48
N SER A 407 75.13 -39.03 -2.81
CA SER A 407 74.96 -37.93 -3.77
C SER A 407 74.47 -38.40 -5.14
N GLY A 408 73.42 -37.77 -5.68
CA GLY A 408 72.86 -38.04 -7.00
C GLY A 408 72.19 -39.42 -7.18
N CYS A 409 72.08 -40.20 -6.11
CA CYS A 409 71.72 -41.61 -6.14
C CYS A 409 70.24 -41.90 -5.90
N VAL A 410 69.84 -43.14 -6.22
CA VAL A 410 68.54 -43.73 -5.88
C VAL A 410 68.79 -44.97 -5.04
N ALA A 411 68.22 -45.04 -3.83
CA ALA A 411 68.30 -46.21 -2.97
C ALA A 411 66.88 -46.60 -2.50
N ILE A 412 66.48 -47.83 -2.80
CA ILE A 412 65.10 -48.33 -2.66
C ILE A 412 65.12 -49.74 -2.04
N GLY A 413 64.50 -49.90 -0.87
CA GLY A 413 64.41 -51.16 -0.13
C GLY A 413 65.27 -51.17 1.14
N PRO A 414 65.01 -52.10 2.08
CA PRO A 414 65.74 -52.17 3.35
C PRO A 414 67.23 -52.40 3.11
N GLU A 415 68.10 -51.77 3.92
CA GLU A 415 69.56 -51.88 3.85
C GLU A 415 70.18 -51.58 2.46
N SER A 416 69.43 -51.01 1.52
CA SER A 416 69.93 -50.67 0.18
C SER A 416 70.92 -49.50 0.23
N SER A 417 72.03 -49.62 -0.49
CA SER A 417 73.21 -48.75 -0.36
C SER A 417 73.68 -48.27 -1.72
N ALA A 418 73.23 -47.09 -2.13
CA ALA A 418 73.67 -46.40 -3.34
C ALA A 418 74.75 -45.37 -2.96
N THR A 419 76.00 -45.83 -2.84
CA THR A 419 77.13 -45.02 -2.35
C THR A 419 77.97 -44.40 -3.46
N GLY A 420 77.85 -44.92 -4.69
CA GLY A 420 78.49 -44.35 -5.87
C GLY A 420 77.76 -43.09 -6.38
N GLU A 421 78.51 -42.18 -6.98
CA GLU A 421 77.97 -41.00 -7.67
C GLU A 421 76.98 -41.42 -8.77
N ASN A 422 75.76 -40.88 -8.75
CA ASN A 422 74.66 -41.24 -9.67
C ASN A 422 74.29 -42.74 -9.67
N SER A 423 74.59 -43.47 -8.60
CA SER A 423 74.31 -44.90 -8.50
C SER A 423 72.84 -45.19 -8.15
N THR A 424 72.37 -46.40 -8.50
CA THR A 424 71.00 -46.86 -8.23
C THR A 424 71.04 -48.23 -7.56
N ALA A 425 70.59 -48.33 -6.30
CA ALA A 425 70.45 -49.58 -5.55
C ALA A 425 68.97 -49.86 -5.26
N VAL A 426 68.43 -50.94 -5.84
CA VAL A 426 67.02 -51.35 -5.68
C VAL A 426 66.97 -52.78 -5.14
N GLY A 427 66.21 -52.99 -4.08
CA GLY A 427 66.03 -54.28 -3.41
C GLY A 427 66.78 -54.40 -2.08
N ASP A 428 66.27 -55.27 -1.21
CA ASP A 428 66.80 -55.57 0.13
C ASP A 428 68.31 -55.89 0.11
N GLY A 429 69.11 -55.11 0.84
CA GLY A 429 70.57 -55.25 0.94
C GLY A 429 71.35 -55.06 -0.37
N SER A 430 70.76 -54.39 -1.38
CA SER A 430 71.45 -54.08 -2.65
C SER A 430 72.57 -53.04 -2.47
N LEU A 431 73.66 -53.16 -3.21
CA LEU A 431 74.84 -52.30 -3.12
C LEU A 431 75.26 -51.77 -4.50
N ALA A 432 75.10 -50.47 -4.73
CA ALA A 432 75.57 -49.77 -5.92
C ALA A 432 76.66 -48.77 -5.49
N SER A 433 77.93 -49.18 -5.62
CA SER A 433 79.08 -48.41 -5.11
C SER A 433 79.99 -47.85 -6.20
N GLY A 434 79.91 -48.35 -7.43
CA GLY A 434 80.56 -47.73 -8.59
C GLY A 434 79.84 -46.47 -9.06
N LYS A 435 80.53 -45.55 -9.74
CA LYS A 435 79.91 -44.39 -10.39
C LYS A 435 78.97 -44.83 -11.50
N ASN A 436 77.80 -44.21 -11.60
CA ASN A 436 76.72 -44.58 -12.53
C ASN A 436 76.31 -46.08 -12.46
N SER A 437 76.60 -46.77 -11.35
CA SER A 437 76.33 -48.21 -11.22
C SER A 437 74.87 -48.48 -10.88
N LYS A 438 74.34 -49.63 -11.33
CA LYS A 438 72.97 -50.07 -11.02
C LYS A 438 72.97 -51.46 -10.40
N ALA A 439 72.55 -51.56 -9.14
CA ALA A 439 72.19 -52.82 -8.48
C ALA A 439 70.65 -52.93 -8.39
N ASP A 440 70.07 -54.02 -8.86
CA ASP A 440 68.61 -54.19 -8.98
C ASP A 440 68.20 -55.64 -8.63
N GLY A 441 67.95 -55.89 -7.35
CA GLY A 441 67.62 -57.19 -6.78
C GLY A 441 68.15 -57.35 -5.36
N ASN A 442 67.55 -58.27 -4.59
CA ASN A 442 68.00 -58.58 -3.23
C ASN A 442 69.50 -58.95 -3.23
N LYS A 443 70.32 -58.19 -2.50
CA LYS A 443 71.79 -58.36 -2.41
C LYS A 443 72.52 -58.31 -3.76
N ALA A 444 71.92 -57.68 -4.78
CA ALA A 444 72.63 -57.33 -6.01
C ALA A 444 73.77 -56.36 -5.70
N THR A 445 74.94 -56.56 -6.32
CA THR A 445 76.16 -55.77 -6.05
C THR A 445 76.74 -55.25 -7.35
N ALA A 446 76.64 -53.94 -7.58
CA ALA A 446 77.24 -53.23 -8.71
C ALA A 446 78.37 -52.32 -8.18
N SER A 447 79.61 -52.81 -8.27
CA SER A 447 80.78 -52.17 -7.65
C SER A 447 81.83 -51.68 -8.64
N GLY A 448 81.70 -52.01 -9.92
CA GLY A 448 82.46 -51.36 -10.99
C GLY A 448 81.81 -50.06 -11.45
N ASP A 449 82.59 -49.09 -11.90
CA ASP A 449 82.03 -47.90 -12.58
C ASP A 449 81.27 -48.33 -13.85
N ASN A 450 80.12 -47.70 -14.09
CA ASN A 450 79.12 -48.03 -15.10
C ASN A 450 78.66 -49.51 -15.08
N SER A 451 78.85 -50.24 -13.97
CA SER A 451 78.44 -51.65 -13.86
C SER A 451 76.95 -51.80 -13.59
N THR A 452 76.36 -52.89 -14.07
CA THR A 452 74.94 -53.22 -13.91
C THR A 452 74.78 -54.64 -13.37
N ALA A 453 74.27 -54.78 -12.16
CA ALA A 453 73.94 -56.03 -11.49
C ALA A 453 72.42 -56.15 -11.30
N ILE A 454 71.76 -57.03 -12.04
CA ILE A 454 70.31 -57.25 -11.99
C ILE A 454 70.03 -58.70 -11.57
N GLY A 455 69.15 -58.90 -10.60
CA GLY A 455 68.79 -60.20 -10.04
C GLY A 455 69.40 -60.48 -8.66
N GLN A 456 68.77 -61.39 -7.92
CA GLN A 456 69.15 -61.71 -6.54
C GLN A 456 70.60 -62.22 -6.44
N ALA A 457 71.40 -61.63 -5.56
CA ALA A 457 72.84 -61.90 -5.39
C ALA A 457 73.69 -61.78 -6.69
N SER A 458 73.21 -61.04 -7.70
CA SER A 458 74.02 -60.71 -8.88
C SER A 458 75.24 -59.85 -8.48
N THR A 459 76.37 -59.99 -9.18
CA THR A 459 77.61 -59.26 -8.89
C THR A 459 78.26 -58.77 -10.17
N ALA A 460 78.23 -57.45 -10.40
CA ALA A 460 78.94 -56.77 -11.47
C ALA A 460 80.07 -55.92 -10.85
N SER A 461 81.31 -56.41 -10.90
CA SER A 461 82.47 -55.75 -10.25
C SER A 461 83.53 -55.27 -11.23
N GLY A 462 83.41 -55.61 -12.51
CA GLY A 462 84.27 -55.05 -13.56
C GLY A 462 83.79 -53.67 -14.00
N LEU A 463 84.72 -52.81 -14.43
CA LEU A 463 84.40 -51.57 -15.16
C LEU A 463 83.52 -51.92 -16.37
N ASN A 464 82.40 -51.21 -16.55
CA ASN A 464 81.40 -51.47 -17.61
C ASN A 464 80.83 -52.91 -17.63
N SER A 465 80.91 -53.67 -16.53
CA SER A 465 80.43 -55.06 -16.50
C SER A 465 78.90 -55.15 -16.35
N THR A 466 78.30 -56.21 -16.91
CA THR A 466 76.86 -56.48 -16.78
C THR A 466 76.63 -57.89 -16.25
N ALA A 467 76.04 -58.03 -15.07
CA ALA A 467 75.60 -59.29 -14.47
C ALA A 467 74.05 -59.29 -14.37
N GLU A 468 73.39 -60.23 -15.04
CA GLU A 468 71.94 -60.23 -15.21
C GLU A 468 71.38 -61.64 -14.96
N GLY A 469 70.86 -61.89 -13.76
CA GLY A 469 70.35 -63.19 -13.33
C GLY A 469 70.67 -63.50 -11.87
N GLN A 470 69.94 -64.44 -11.28
CA GLN A 470 70.17 -64.86 -9.89
C GLN A 470 71.57 -65.45 -9.72
N GLY A 471 72.41 -64.85 -8.88
CA GLY A 471 73.81 -65.23 -8.71
C GLY A 471 74.72 -65.00 -9.94
N ALA A 472 74.27 -64.26 -10.96
CA ALA A 472 75.10 -63.94 -12.13
C ALA A 472 76.31 -63.09 -11.71
N LYS A 473 77.48 -63.35 -12.30
CA LYS A 473 78.76 -62.75 -11.87
C LYS A 473 79.61 -62.31 -13.06
N ALA A 474 79.75 -60.99 -13.22
CA ALA A 474 80.56 -60.33 -14.24
C ALA A 474 81.71 -59.57 -13.55
N THR A 475 82.90 -60.17 -13.50
CA THR A 475 84.06 -59.58 -12.79
C THR A 475 85.10 -58.96 -13.71
N GLY A 476 85.16 -59.39 -14.97
CA GLY A 476 86.06 -58.79 -15.95
C GLY A 476 85.56 -57.43 -16.42
N LYS A 477 86.46 -56.56 -16.87
CA LYS A 477 86.12 -55.29 -17.51
C LYS A 477 85.38 -55.54 -18.82
N ASN A 478 84.33 -54.78 -19.10
CA ASN A 478 83.42 -54.98 -20.23
C ASN A 478 82.80 -56.38 -20.32
N SER A 479 82.83 -57.18 -19.23
CA SER A 479 82.31 -58.55 -19.25
C SER A 479 80.78 -58.58 -19.11
N LYS A 480 80.14 -59.59 -19.72
CA LYS A 480 78.69 -59.78 -19.66
C LYS A 480 78.31 -61.19 -19.23
N ALA A 481 77.75 -61.33 -18.04
CA ALA A 481 77.14 -62.55 -17.52
C ALA A 481 75.61 -62.40 -17.53
N ASN A 482 74.89 -63.15 -18.37
CA ASN A 482 73.41 -63.16 -18.40
C ASN A 482 72.91 -64.60 -18.21
N GLY A 483 72.04 -64.82 -17.23
CA GLY A 483 71.54 -66.13 -16.82
C GLY A 483 71.87 -66.44 -15.36
N GLN A 484 71.05 -67.30 -14.73
CA GLN A 484 71.27 -67.73 -13.35
C GLN A 484 72.66 -68.38 -13.19
N ALA A 485 73.44 -67.91 -12.23
CA ALA A 485 74.82 -68.36 -11.96
C ALA A 485 75.76 -68.31 -13.18
N ALA A 486 75.46 -67.48 -14.19
CA ALA A 486 76.40 -67.21 -15.29
C ALA A 486 77.66 -66.51 -14.76
N LEU A 487 78.84 -66.88 -15.26
CA LEU A 487 80.12 -66.36 -14.83
C LEU A 487 80.92 -65.84 -16.03
N ALA A 488 81.06 -64.52 -16.14
CA ALA A 488 81.95 -63.85 -17.07
C ALA A 488 83.15 -63.28 -16.30
N ALA A 489 84.20 -64.08 -16.16
CA ALA A 489 85.29 -63.79 -15.24
C ALA A 489 86.40 -62.92 -15.86
N GLY A 490 86.71 -63.14 -17.15
CA GLY A 490 87.79 -62.47 -17.88
C GLY A 490 87.37 -61.16 -18.54
N ASP A 491 88.34 -60.30 -18.86
CA ASP A 491 88.09 -59.03 -19.55
C ASP A 491 87.50 -59.29 -20.96
N ASN A 492 86.48 -58.50 -21.33
CA ASN A 492 85.64 -58.66 -22.53
C ASN A 492 84.94 -60.03 -22.67
N SER A 493 84.92 -60.87 -21.63
CA SER A 493 84.27 -62.19 -21.70
C SER A 493 82.74 -62.09 -21.68
N THR A 494 82.08 -63.02 -22.37
CA THR A 494 80.62 -63.09 -22.49
C THR A 494 80.13 -64.49 -22.10
N ALA A 495 79.29 -64.58 -21.07
CA ALA A 495 78.65 -65.79 -20.61
C ALA A 495 77.12 -65.62 -20.61
N ILE A 496 76.40 -66.31 -21.50
CA ILE A 496 74.96 -66.16 -21.70
C ILE A 496 74.28 -67.54 -21.62
N GLY A 497 73.50 -67.76 -20.56
CA GLY A 497 72.82 -69.01 -20.24
C GLY A 497 72.96 -69.37 -18.75
N GLN A 498 72.04 -70.17 -18.21
CA GLN A 498 72.16 -70.67 -16.84
C GLN A 498 73.47 -71.46 -16.69
N ALA A 499 74.27 -71.13 -15.67
CA ALA A 499 75.62 -71.67 -15.43
C ALA A 499 76.62 -71.52 -16.60
N ALA A 500 76.33 -70.69 -17.62
CA ALA A 500 77.29 -70.38 -18.67
C ALA A 500 78.57 -69.76 -18.05
N THR A 501 79.74 -70.21 -18.48
CA THR A 501 81.02 -69.84 -17.85
C THR A 501 82.04 -69.48 -18.91
N ALA A 502 82.52 -68.23 -18.88
CA ALA A 502 83.58 -67.70 -19.72
C ALA A 502 84.70 -67.18 -18.81
N VAL A 503 85.87 -67.83 -18.82
CA VAL A 503 86.87 -67.69 -17.74
C VAL A 503 87.97 -66.69 -18.09
N GLN A 504 88.47 -66.71 -19.32
CA GLN A 504 89.63 -65.94 -19.77
C GLN A 504 89.22 -64.73 -20.64
N THR A 505 90.21 -63.92 -21.00
CA THR A 505 90.01 -62.71 -21.80
C THR A 505 89.46 -63.06 -23.20
N ASN A 506 88.41 -62.35 -23.62
CA ASN A 506 87.66 -62.57 -24.87
C ASN A 506 86.90 -63.92 -24.98
N ASP A 507 86.77 -64.69 -23.90
CA ASP A 507 86.02 -65.96 -23.92
C ASP A 507 84.52 -65.73 -24.17
N THR A 508 83.89 -66.57 -24.98
CA THR A 508 82.45 -66.52 -25.28
C THR A 508 81.78 -67.86 -25.00
N ALA A 509 80.88 -67.90 -24.02
CA ALA A 509 80.05 -69.06 -23.69
C ALA A 509 78.56 -68.71 -23.86
N LEU A 510 77.87 -69.35 -24.82
CA LEU A 510 76.46 -69.13 -25.12
C LEU A 510 75.70 -70.46 -25.10
N GLY A 511 74.90 -70.67 -24.06
CA GLY A 511 74.14 -71.88 -23.82
C GLY A 511 74.10 -72.25 -22.33
N GLN A 512 73.09 -73.02 -21.91
CA GLN A 512 73.01 -73.55 -20.55
C GLN A 512 74.25 -74.42 -20.28
N GLY A 513 75.02 -74.09 -19.24
CA GLY A 513 76.27 -74.76 -18.88
C GLY A 513 77.36 -74.75 -19.97
N ALA A 514 77.29 -73.83 -20.95
CA ALA A 514 78.37 -73.62 -21.91
C ALA A 514 79.65 -73.18 -21.18
N LEU A 515 80.80 -73.75 -21.56
CA LEU A 515 82.08 -73.52 -20.90
C LEU A 515 83.15 -73.09 -21.91
N ALA A 516 83.51 -71.81 -21.88
CA ALA A 516 84.72 -71.28 -22.50
C ALA A 516 85.79 -71.07 -21.41
N LYS A 517 86.96 -71.70 -21.58
CA LYS A 517 88.05 -71.68 -20.57
C LYS A 517 89.45 -71.57 -21.15
N GLY A 518 89.67 -71.94 -22.41
CA GLY A 518 90.90 -71.59 -23.11
C GLY A 518 90.84 -70.12 -23.53
N PRO A 519 91.94 -69.34 -23.48
CA PRO A 519 91.92 -67.94 -23.88
C PRO A 519 91.36 -67.72 -25.29
N ALA A 520 90.38 -66.81 -25.41
CA ALA A 520 89.61 -66.54 -26.62
C ALA A 520 88.85 -67.76 -27.16
N ALA A 521 88.46 -68.71 -26.29
CA ALA A 521 87.64 -69.84 -26.69
C ALA A 521 86.17 -69.47 -26.85
N THR A 522 85.47 -70.17 -27.73
CA THR A 522 84.04 -69.95 -28.03
C THR A 522 83.24 -71.23 -27.89
N ALA A 523 82.34 -71.30 -26.91
CA ALA A 523 81.41 -72.40 -26.69
C ALA A 523 79.98 -71.96 -27.07
N LEU A 524 79.44 -72.53 -28.15
CA LEU A 524 78.16 -72.16 -28.77
C LEU A 524 77.18 -73.35 -28.72
N GLY A 525 76.51 -73.52 -27.59
CA GLY A 525 75.50 -74.57 -27.36
C GLY A 525 75.40 -74.96 -25.89
N ALA A 526 74.26 -75.53 -25.49
CA ALA A 526 74.12 -76.06 -24.12
C ALA A 526 75.15 -77.19 -23.87
N GLN A 527 75.85 -77.13 -22.73
CA GLN A 527 76.96 -78.04 -22.39
C GLN A 527 78.11 -78.07 -23.42
N ALA A 528 78.22 -77.09 -24.33
CA ALA A 528 79.38 -76.97 -25.22
C ALA A 528 80.63 -76.58 -24.42
N SER A 529 81.79 -77.18 -24.72
CA SER A 529 83.00 -77.05 -23.92
C SER A 529 84.22 -76.76 -24.80
N ALA A 530 84.69 -75.52 -24.74
CA ALA A 530 85.87 -75.03 -25.47
C ALA A 530 86.98 -74.68 -24.47
N THR A 531 87.92 -75.62 -24.30
CA THR A 531 88.92 -75.59 -23.21
C THR A 531 90.34 -75.30 -23.70
N ALA A 532 90.60 -75.39 -25.00
CA ALA A 532 91.87 -75.02 -25.61
C ALA A 532 91.87 -73.55 -26.11
N PRO A 533 93.05 -72.89 -26.20
CA PRO A 533 93.15 -71.53 -26.71
C PRO A 533 92.63 -71.39 -28.15
N ASN A 534 91.91 -70.31 -28.44
CA ASN A 534 91.35 -70.00 -29.77
C ASN A 534 90.55 -71.18 -30.39
N ALA A 535 89.86 -71.97 -29.55
CA ALA A 535 89.09 -73.13 -29.98
C ALA A 535 87.58 -72.85 -29.95
N VAL A 536 86.84 -73.41 -30.90
CA VAL A 536 85.39 -73.24 -31.03
C VAL A 536 84.67 -74.57 -30.85
N ALA A 537 83.82 -74.69 -29.83
CA ALA A 537 82.89 -75.80 -29.66
C ALA A 537 81.51 -75.37 -30.15
N LEU A 538 81.08 -75.87 -31.31
CA LEU A 538 79.84 -75.47 -31.98
C LEU A 538 78.78 -76.57 -31.92
N GLY A 539 77.62 -76.26 -31.34
CA GLY A 539 76.53 -77.21 -31.07
C GLY A 539 76.53 -77.71 -29.62
N ALA A 540 75.36 -78.15 -29.15
CA ALA A 540 75.19 -78.62 -27.77
C ALA A 540 76.06 -79.86 -27.49
N GLY A 541 76.72 -79.92 -26.34
CA GLY A 541 77.62 -81.03 -25.96
C GLY A 541 78.86 -81.20 -26.85
N SER A 542 79.17 -80.23 -27.73
CA SER A 542 80.40 -80.25 -28.52
C SER A 542 81.62 -79.98 -27.65
N ILE A 543 82.75 -80.63 -27.94
CA ILE A 543 83.98 -80.53 -27.15
C ILE A 543 85.14 -80.13 -28.06
N ALA A 544 85.80 -79.01 -27.73
CA ALA A 544 86.97 -78.50 -28.43
C ALA A 544 88.17 -78.42 -27.46
N THR A 545 89.00 -79.47 -27.48
CA THR A 545 90.19 -79.67 -26.63
C THR A 545 91.52 -79.40 -27.36
N GLU A 546 91.47 -79.00 -28.63
CA GLU A 546 92.65 -78.71 -29.46
C GLU A 546 92.65 -77.24 -29.89
N ALA A 547 93.82 -76.59 -29.83
CA ALA A 547 93.95 -75.16 -30.08
C ALA A 547 93.76 -74.81 -31.56
N ASN A 548 93.11 -73.68 -31.85
CA ASN A 548 92.80 -73.23 -33.22
C ASN A 548 91.88 -74.18 -34.02
N THR A 549 91.01 -74.94 -33.35
CA THR A 549 90.07 -75.89 -34.00
C THR A 549 88.61 -75.44 -33.91
N VAL A 550 87.76 -75.93 -34.83
CA VAL A 550 86.31 -75.82 -34.76
C VAL A 550 85.72 -77.23 -34.63
N SER A 551 85.30 -77.60 -33.43
CA SER A 551 84.65 -78.88 -33.15
C SER A 551 83.13 -78.75 -33.24
N VAL A 552 82.53 -79.49 -34.18
CA VAL A 552 81.07 -79.52 -34.40
C VAL A 552 80.36 -80.65 -33.63
N GLY A 553 81.06 -81.36 -32.74
CA GLY A 553 80.54 -82.49 -31.98
C GLY A 553 81.48 -82.92 -30.87
N SER A 554 81.41 -84.20 -30.48
CA SER A 554 82.36 -84.85 -29.57
C SER A 554 82.56 -86.29 -30.02
N ALA A 555 83.54 -87.00 -29.44
CA ALA A 555 83.84 -88.39 -29.82
C ALA A 555 82.60 -89.30 -29.65
N GLY A 556 82.26 -90.05 -30.70
CA GLY A 556 81.05 -90.88 -30.78
C GLY A 556 79.75 -90.09 -30.96
N ASN A 557 79.82 -88.77 -31.12
CA ASN A 557 78.70 -87.84 -31.33
C ASN A 557 79.04 -86.83 -32.45
N GLU A 558 79.68 -87.32 -33.51
CA GLU A 558 80.08 -86.54 -34.68
C GLU A 558 78.86 -86.05 -35.47
N ARG A 559 78.94 -84.83 -36.02
CA ARG A 559 77.85 -84.21 -36.79
C ARG A 559 78.18 -84.10 -38.27
N ARG A 560 77.18 -84.40 -39.11
CA ARG A 560 77.25 -84.13 -40.56
C ARG A 560 77.13 -82.62 -40.79
N ILE A 561 78.13 -82.04 -41.44
CA ILE A 561 78.05 -80.67 -41.97
C ILE A 561 77.32 -80.74 -43.32
N THR A 562 76.20 -80.03 -43.45
CA THR A 562 75.35 -80.02 -44.66
C THR A 562 75.34 -78.64 -45.32
N ASN A 563 74.85 -78.57 -46.57
CA ASN A 563 74.80 -77.34 -47.38
C ASN A 563 76.19 -76.74 -47.70
N VAL A 564 77.24 -77.56 -47.67
CA VAL A 564 78.61 -77.18 -48.06
C VAL A 564 78.67 -76.99 -49.58
N ALA A 565 78.90 -75.76 -50.03
CA ALA A 565 79.16 -75.44 -51.43
C ALA A 565 80.49 -76.08 -51.90
N PRO A 566 80.71 -76.26 -53.21
CA PRO A 566 82.00 -76.78 -53.70
C PRO A 566 83.16 -75.86 -53.29
N GLY A 567 84.18 -76.41 -52.63
CA GLY A 567 85.39 -75.67 -52.28
C GLY A 567 86.20 -75.26 -53.51
N ILE A 568 86.79 -74.06 -53.49
CA ILE A 568 87.54 -73.46 -54.60
C ILE A 568 89.02 -73.28 -54.24
N ASN A 569 89.31 -72.86 -53.01
CA ASN A 569 90.66 -72.65 -52.48
C ASN A 569 91.21 -73.91 -51.81
N PRO A 570 92.55 -74.05 -51.64
CA PRO A 570 93.17 -75.21 -50.99
C PRO A 570 92.76 -75.45 -49.53
N THR A 571 92.14 -74.47 -48.88
CA THR A 571 91.67 -74.51 -47.49
C THR A 571 90.16 -74.68 -47.34
N ASP A 572 89.42 -74.77 -48.45
CA ASP A 572 87.95 -74.89 -48.42
C ASP A 572 87.52 -76.33 -48.14
N ALA A 573 86.36 -76.51 -47.50
CA ALA A 573 85.79 -77.84 -47.26
C ALA A 573 85.30 -78.49 -48.57
N VAL A 574 85.77 -79.69 -48.86
CA VAL A 574 85.33 -80.48 -50.04
C VAL A 574 83.97 -81.12 -49.75
N ASN A 575 83.03 -80.99 -50.68
CA ASN A 575 81.69 -81.60 -50.53
C ASN A 575 81.55 -82.95 -51.27
N MET A 576 80.46 -83.67 -50.99
CA MET A 576 80.22 -85.00 -51.58
C MET A 576 80.01 -85.00 -53.09
N SER A 577 79.65 -83.87 -53.74
CA SER A 577 79.55 -83.82 -55.20
C SER A 577 80.92 -83.69 -55.86
N GLN A 578 81.87 -82.96 -55.24
CA GLN A 578 83.27 -82.93 -55.67
C GLN A 578 83.94 -84.30 -55.50
N LEU A 579 83.75 -84.95 -54.35
CA LEU A 579 84.27 -86.30 -54.13
C LEU A 579 83.63 -87.34 -55.06
N GLY A 580 82.32 -87.24 -55.31
CA GLY A 580 81.60 -88.10 -56.26
C GLY A 580 82.01 -87.86 -57.71
N ALA A 581 82.33 -86.62 -58.10
CA ALA A 581 82.90 -86.30 -59.41
C ALA A 581 84.30 -86.91 -59.58
N LEU A 582 85.17 -86.79 -58.57
CA LEU A 582 86.47 -87.44 -58.54
C LEU A 582 86.34 -88.98 -58.65
N GLN A 583 85.46 -89.59 -57.85
CA GLN A 583 85.18 -91.03 -57.89
C GLN A 583 84.66 -91.48 -59.27
N SER A 584 83.81 -90.68 -59.91
CA SER A 584 83.30 -90.93 -61.25
C SER A 584 84.41 -90.85 -62.30
N GLN A 585 85.27 -89.82 -62.22
CA GLN A 585 86.44 -89.66 -63.08
C GLN A 585 87.42 -90.84 -62.94
N THR A 586 87.72 -91.29 -61.71
CA THR A 586 88.53 -92.49 -61.46
C THR A 586 87.88 -93.74 -62.03
N SER A 587 86.56 -93.88 -61.90
CA SER A 587 85.80 -95.01 -62.45
C SER A 587 85.79 -95.02 -63.98
N ASP A 588 85.72 -93.86 -64.62
CA ASP A 588 85.83 -93.73 -66.08
C ASP A 588 87.23 -94.03 -66.61
N ILE A 589 88.28 -93.64 -65.88
CA ILE A 589 89.67 -94.00 -66.18
C ILE A 589 89.83 -95.52 -66.13
N ALA A 590 89.35 -96.17 -65.05
CA ALA A 590 89.38 -97.63 -64.92
C ALA A 590 88.58 -98.33 -66.04
N ARG A 591 87.35 -97.89 -66.31
CA ARG A 591 86.49 -98.39 -67.39
C ARG A 591 87.17 -98.31 -68.77
N LYS A 592 87.77 -97.17 -69.10
CA LYS A 592 88.49 -96.97 -70.38
C LYS A 592 89.76 -97.83 -70.47
N ALA A 593 90.49 -97.98 -69.37
CA ALA A 593 91.67 -98.85 -69.32
C ALA A 593 91.30 -100.33 -69.54
N TYR A 594 90.32 -100.85 -68.79
CA TYR A 594 89.89 -102.25 -68.91
C TYR A 594 89.26 -102.58 -70.26
N SER A 595 88.47 -101.66 -70.85
CA SER A 595 87.91 -101.88 -72.18
C SER A 595 88.95 -101.78 -73.30
N GLY A 596 90.00 -100.97 -73.12
CA GLY A 596 91.18 -100.95 -74.00
C GLY A 596 91.95 -102.28 -73.97
N ILE A 597 92.18 -102.86 -72.78
CA ILE A 597 92.80 -104.18 -72.61
C ILE A 597 91.96 -105.26 -73.32
N ALA A 598 90.63 -105.25 -73.16
CA ALA A 598 89.73 -106.16 -73.87
C ALA A 598 89.82 -106.00 -75.41
N GLY A 599 89.96 -104.77 -75.91
CA GLY A 599 90.17 -104.49 -77.35
C GLY A 599 91.47 -105.07 -77.91
N VAL A 600 92.58 -104.91 -77.18
CA VAL A 600 93.88 -105.51 -77.56
C VAL A 600 93.80 -107.04 -77.53
N ALA A 601 93.12 -107.64 -76.55
CA ALA A 601 92.89 -109.08 -76.50
C ALA A 601 92.04 -109.58 -77.70
N ALA A 602 91.02 -108.82 -78.10
CA ALA A 602 90.22 -109.12 -79.29
C ALA A 602 91.07 -109.07 -80.58
N LEU A 603 91.96 -108.07 -80.72
CA LEU A 603 92.87 -107.93 -81.86
C LEU A 603 93.92 -109.05 -81.94
N ALA A 604 94.38 -109.57 -80.80
CA ALA A 604 95.29 -110.71 -80.76
C ALA A 604 94.66 -111.95 -81.43
N MET A 605 93.40 -112.25 -81.08
CA MET A 605 92.64 -113.43 -81.53
C MET A 605 92.22 -113.43 -83.00
N ILE A 606 92.49 -112.36 -83.77
CA ILE A 606 92.30 -112.35 -85.23
C ILE A 606 93.21 -113.42 -85.87
N PRO A 607 92.68 -114.42 -86.61
CA PRO A 607 93.50 -115.45 -87.25
C PRO A 607 94.52 -114.86 -88.23
N GLU A 608 95.67 -115.52 -88.34
CA GLU A 608 96.60 -115.25 -89.45
C GLU A 608 96.15 -115.96 -90.72
N VAL A 609 96.63 -115.48 -91.87
CA VAL A 609 96.43 -116.15 -93.16
C VAL A 609 97.31 -117.41 -93.30
N ASP A 610 96.67 -118.49 -93.73
CA ASP A 610 97.27 -119.80 -93.96
C ASP A 610 98.38 -119.80 -95.03
N GLN A 611 99.14 -120.88 -95.08
CA GLN A 611 100.09 -121.12 -96.16
C GLN A 611 99.34 -121.45 -97.46
N GLY A 612 99.68 -120.75 -98.55
CA GLY A 612 98.98 -120.88 -99.83
C GLY A 612 97.68 -120.06 -99.95
N LYS A 613 97.36 -119.18 -98.99
CA LYS A 613 96.28 -118.19 -99.07
C LYS A 613 96.85 -116.77 -99.02
N THR A 614 96.22 -115.82 -99.72
CA THR A 614 96.71 -114.45 -99.89
C THR A 614 96.15 -113.47 -98.87
N LEU A 615 94.89 -113.66 -98.45
CA LEU A 615 94.15 -112.80 -97.54
C LEU A 615 93.24 -113.64 -96.65
N ALA A 616 93.17 -113.29 -95.37
CA ALA A 616 92.18 -113.72 -94.41
C ALA A 616 91.53 -112.48 -93.77
N VAL A 617 90.22 -112.52 -93.53
CA VAL A 617 89.48 -111.54 -92.73
C VAL A 617 88.97 -112.26 -91.49
N GLY A 618 89.34 -111.76 -90.32
CA GLY A 618 88.99 -112.35 -89.04
C GLY A 618 88.08 -111.45 -88.21
N VAL A 619 87.30 -112.08 -87.34
CA VAL A 619 86.65 -111.42 -86.21
C VAL A 619 87.23 -111.98 -84.92
N GLY A 620 87.54 -111.11 -83.97
CA GLY A 620 88.18 -111.46 -82.70
C GLY A 620 87.36 -110.90 -81.54
N TRP A 621 87.25 -111.64 -80.45
CA TRP A 621 86.42 -111.27 -79.30
C TRP A 621 87.27 -111.33 -78.04
N GLY A 622 87.24 -110.28 -77.23
CA GLY A 622 88.05 -110.13 -76.02
C GLY A 622 87.20 -109.74 -74.82
N HIS A 623 87.57 -110.24 -73.64
CA HIS A 623 86.90 -109.94 -72.38
C HIS A 623 87.92 -109.75 -71.25
N TYR A 624 87.75 -108.70 -70.43
CA TYR A 624 88.61 -108.42 -69.28
C TYR A 624 87.84 -107.65 -68.20
N GLN A 625 87.85 -108.16 -66.96
CA GLN A 625 87.22 -107.54 -65.78
C GLN A 625 85.78 -107.04 -66.02
N GLY A 626 84.94 -107.85 -66.68
CA GLY A 626 83.54 -107.51 -66.99
C GLY A 626 83.33 -106.73 -68.30
N TYR A 627 84.38 -106.18 -68.89
CA TYR A 627 84.30 -105.43 -70.17
C TYR A 627 84.60 -106.33 -71.36
N SER A 628 83.85 -106.17 -72.45
CA SER A 628 84.06 -106.87 -73.72
C SER A 628 84.34 -105.92 -74.88
N ALA A 629 85.05 -106.45 -75.88
CA ALA A 629 85.36 -105.77 -77.13
C ALA A 629 85.31 -106.74 -78.31
N GLY A 630 84.88 -106.24 -79.47
CA GLY A 630 84.92 -106.94 -80.75
C GLY A 630 85.97 -106.32 -81.65
N ALA A 631 86.74 -107.15 -82.35
CA ALA A 631 87.74 -106.74 -83.32
C ALA A 631 87.39 -107.28 -84.72
N ILE A 632 87.68 -106.48 -85.73
CA ILE A 632 87.72 -106.91 -87.13
C ILE A 632 89.13 -106.62 -87.65
N GLY A 633 89.74 -107.60 -88.29
CA GLY A 633 91.11 -107.50 -88.78
C GLY A 633 91.34 -108.29 -90.05
N ILE A 634 92.35 -107.86 -90.80
CA ILE A 634 92.83 -108.48 -92.02
C ILE A 634 94.25 -109.01 -91.80
N SER A 635 94.53 -110.19 -92.32
CA SER A 635 95.89 -110.74 -92.41
C SER A 635 96.16 -111.09 -93.88
N ALA A 636 97.24 -110.57 -94.43
CA ALA A 636 97.60 -110.75 -95.84
C ALA A 636 99.02 -111.30 -95.96
N ARG A 637 99.22 -112.29 -96.85
CA ARG A 637 100.52 -112.87 -97.18
C ARG A 637 100.94 -112.28 -98.52
N ILE A 638 101.88 -111.33 -98.47
CA ILE A 638 102.31 -110.52 -99.61
C ILE A 638 103.34 -111.28 -100.47
N THR A 639 104.23 -112.04 -99.82
CA THR A 639 105.13 -113.01 -100.45
C THR A 639 105.14 -114.29 -99.62
N GLN A 640 105.84 -115.35 -100.05
CA GLN A 640 105.96 -116.56 -99.21
C GLN A 640 106.43 -116.23 -97.78
N ASN A 641 107.34 -115.26 -97.66
CA ASN A 641 108.01 -114.86 -96.44
C ASN A 641 107.33 -113.68 -95.72
N LEU A 642 106.73 -112.73 -96.45
CA LEU A 642 106.19 -111.49 -95.88
C LEU A 642 104.68 -111.58 -95.59
N LYS A 643 104.29 -111.38 -94.32
CA LYS A 643 102.90 -111.16 -93.88
C LYS A 643 102.69 -109.74 -93.37
N LEU A 644 101.45 -109.25 -93.51
CA LEU A 644 100.92 -108.06 -92.86
C LEU A 644 99.66 -108.46 -92.07
N LYS A 645 99.47 -107.89 -90.87
CA LYS A 645 98.23 -108.03 -90.08
C LYS A 645 97.81 -106.66 -89.57
N GLY A 646 96.56 -106.26 -89.78
CA GLY A 646 96.03 -104.98 -89.32
C GLY A 646 94.57 -105.11 -88.90
N GLY A 647 94.13 -104.33 -87.92
CA GLY A 647 92.75 -104.40 -87.46
C GLY A 647 92.35 -103.26 -86.53
N VAL A 648 91.04 -103.20 -86.28
CA VAL A 648 90.41 -102.28 -85.34
C VAL A 648 89.49 -103.05 -84.41
N SER A 649 89.55 -102.72 -83.12
CA SER A 649 88.59 -103.18 -82.10
C SER A 649 87.78 -102.02 -81.57
N THR A 650 86.49 -102.26 -81.34
CA THR A 650 85.61 -101.36 -80.60
C THR A 650 85.12 -102.06 -79.33
N SER A 651 84.90 -101.27 -78.29
CA SER A 651 84.39 -101.73 -77.00
C SER A 651 83.06 -101.07 -76.69
N GLY A 652 82.17 -101.75 -75.94
CA GLY A 652 80.83 -101.24 -75.63
C GLY A 652 80.80 -99.93 -74.83
N SER A 653 81.93 -99.55 -74.24
CA SER A 653 82.18 -98.27 -73.55
C SER A 653 82.64 -97.13 -74.49
N GLY A 654 82.60 -97.33 -75.82
CA GLY A 654 82.93 -96.30 -76.82
C GLY A 654 84.43 -96.11 -77.10
N GLY A 655 85.30 -96.96 -76.54
CA GLY A 655 86.73 -96.94 -76.85
C GLY A 655 87.05 -97.73 -78.12
N THR A 656 87.76 -97.10 -79.06
CA THR A 656 88.32 -97.74 -80.26
C THR A 656 89.83 -97.88 -80.14
N THR A 657 90.35 -99.05 -80.45
CA THR A 657 91.80 -99.34 -80.51
C THR A 657 92.12 -99.92 -81.88
N MET A 658 93.23 -99.51 -82.48
CA MET A 658 93.66 -100.01 -83.79
C MET A 658 95.14 -100.39 -83.73
N GLY A 659 95.53 -101.39 -84.53
CA GLY A 659 96.90 -101.87 -84.58
C GLY A 659 97.22 -102.48 -85.94
N ALA A 660 98.44 -102.27 -86.39
CA ALA A 660 98.99 -102.90 -87.59
C ALA A 660 100.42 -103.38 -87.30
N GLY A 661 100.78 -104.52 -87.89
CA GLY A 661 102.09 -105.14 -87.79
C GLY A 661 102.45 -105.85 -89.08
N ILE A 662 103.74 -106.05 -89.28
CA ILE A 662 104.33 -106.70 -90.44
C ILE A 662 105.37 -107.71 -89.94
N SER A 663 105.43 -108.88 -90.56
CA SER A 663 106.36 -109.94 -90.17
C SER A 663 106.98 -110.58 -91.41
N TYR A 664 108.27 -110.87 -91.34
CA TYR A 664 109.01 -111.57 -92.38
C TYR A 664 109.57 -112.86 -91.79
N GLN A 665 109.27 -113.98 -92.43
CA GLN A 665 109.66 -115.33 -92.05
C GLN A 665 110.77 -115.81 -93.00
N TRP A 666 111.82 -116.46 -92.50
CA TRP A 666 112.99 -116.90 -93.26
C TRP A 666 113.36 -118.35 -92.94
#